data_AF-A0A1I5EEM5-F1
#
_entry.id   AF-A0A1I5EEM5-F1
#
_cell.length_a   1.000
_cell.length_b   1.000
_cell.length_c   1.000
_cell.angle_alpha   90.00
_cell.angle_beta   90.00
_cell.angle_gamma   90.00
#
_symmetry.space_group_name_H-M   'P 1'
#
loop_
_entity.id
_entity.type
_entity.pdbx_description
1 polymer ?
#
loop_
_entity_poly.entity_id
_entity_poly.type
_entity_poly.pdbx_seq_one_letter_code
_entity_poly.pdbx_strand_id
1 'polypeptide(L)'
;MKKLTKLCILWSLMTSVLLHTLYIPAVNAEESSQTLTILFTHDLHDNFLPVESVQNGDKQYAGGYARLYSAIQTVRAQEQNVLLVDAGDYSMGTPFQTIFQTDSPELRLMGQMGYDVVTLGNHEFDYRAEGLADSLQTAVNSGEPLPQMVQSNITFPVDHDGNLTDSLEHLKQSMEDYGVKEYTLIERNGIKVGIFGVMGADSASKAPMSEVQFEDEVIHAKRVVDILKQEGADIILCLSHSGTWPDTSKSEDEILAKKVPDMDVIISGHTHSTLEQPIMAGDTIIASGGCYGENLGRIDISKQDNVWTLLNYELQPINETIPEDKYINQQIQNYKTVVEDKYFSLFWKTYDEVIARSPFSFPRLEDMYPVHNESTLGNLISDGFIYTVKEAEGEAYEPIAVAIVPIGTIRGSIPEGDITTAEAFSISSLGIGADKLPGYPLISAYLTGKELKTLCEVDASVAPLMDDAQLYMSGMNFTFNPNRLIFNKVTDTSLVNEQGDLEEINDKKLYRIVAGLYSAQMLSVVGEKSFGLLSIVPKTKEGTPITDFEKYILHDGDGNEIKEWYALDHYLQSFEEVDGVSVIPEYYNHTQGRKVVDDNGNLFAILSNPNHISLVVYGVVLVAAGFVTFIVVKIVKRRRKKSFDFLD
;
A
#
# COMPACT_ATOMS: atom_id res chain seq x y z
N MET A 1 51.00 -43.94 74.82
CA MET A 1 49.57 -44.00 74.44
C MET A 1 48.94 -42.69 73.98
N LYS A 2 49.40 -41.48 74.39
CA LYS A 2 48.77 -40.19 73.98
C LYS A 2 49.22 -39.59 72.62
N LYS A 3 50.25 -40.16 71.96
CA LYS A 3 50.73 -39.68 70.64
C LYS A 3 50.15 -40.46 69.44
N LEU A 4 49.75 -41.73 69.61
CA LEU A 4 49.13 -42.51 68.53
C LEU A 4 47.65 -42.15 68.31
N THR A 5 46.92 -41.75 69.35
CA THR A 5 45.50 -41.38 69.24
C THR A 5 45.26 -40.05 68.53
N LYS A 6 46.24 -39.13 68.53
CA LYS A 6 46.13 -37.86 67.77
C LYS A 6 46.41 -38.02 66.28
N LEU A 7 47.17 -39.05 65.88
CA LEU A 7 47.50 -39.28 64.47
C LEU A 7 46.36 -39.98 63.71
N CYS A 8 45.63 -40.88 64.37
CA CYS A 8 44.46 -41.54 63.78
C CYS A 8 43.26 -40.59 63.59
N ILE A 9 43.08 -39.60 64.49
CA ILE A 9 42.00 -38.61 64.36
C ILE A 9 42.30 -37.62 63.21
N LEU A 10 43.55 -37.22 63.02
CA LEU A 10 43.96 -36.36 61.90
C LEU A 10 43.82 -37.06 60.54
N TRP A 11 44.12 -38.36 60.46
CA TRP A 11 43.92 -39.13 59.23
C TRP A 11 42.44 -39.37 58.92
N SER A 12 41.59 -39.60 59.94
CA SER A 12 40.15 -39.77 59.72
C SER A 12 39.44 -38.49 59.25
N LEU A 13 39.87 -37.30 59.74
CA LEU A 13 39.34 -36.01 59.27
C LEU A 13 39.84 -35.62 57.88
N MET A 14 41.09 -35.97 57.51
CA MET A 14 41.58 -35.71 56.15
C MET A 14 40.92 -36.61 55.10
N THR A 15 40.57 -37.86 55.44
CA THR A 15 39.80 -38.73 54.54
C THR A 15 38.33 -38.35 54.40
N SER A 16 37.70 -37.75 55.43
CA SER A 16 36.31 -37.28 55.31
C SER A 16 36.17 -35.97 54.52
N VAL A 17 37.20 -35.12 54.57
CA VAL A 17 37.26 -33.86 53.81
C VAL A 17 37.63 -34.11 52.33
N LEU A 18 38.44 -35.14 52.02
CA LEU A 18 38.71 -35.52 50.62
C LEU A 18 37.59 -36.31 49.93
N LEU A 19 36.65 -36.91 50.66
CA LEU A 19 35.48 -37.58 50.06
C LEU A 19 34.26 -36.66 49.83
N HIS A 20 34.25 -35.44 50.40
CA HIS A 20 33.18 -34.45 50.15
C HIS A 20 33.53 -33.43 49.06
N THR A 21 34.76 -33.42 48.53
CA THR A 21 35.20 -32.51 47.46
C THR A 21 35.12 -33.12 46.05
N LEU A 22 34.51 -34.29 45.88
CA LEU A 22 34.36 -34.99 44.59
C LEU A 22 32.92 -35.39 44.24
N TYR A 23 31.92 -34.76 44.86
CA TYR A 23 30.56 -34.73 44.34
C TYR A 23 30.33 -33.37 43.66
N ILE A 24 30.99 -33.17 42.52
CA ILE A 24 30.46 -32.26 41.51
C ILE A 24 29.37 -33.09 40.84
N PRO A 25 28.07 -32.80 41.04
CA PRO A 25 27.07 -33.39 40.15
C PRO A 25 27.54 -33.04 38.75
N ALA A 26 27.73 -34.04 37.89
CA ALA A 26 27.77 -33.80 36.47
C ALA A 26 26.42 -33.16 36.15
N VAL A 27 26.39 -31.83 36.20
CA VAL A 27 25.48 -31.04 35.42
C VAL A 27 25.88 -31.43 34.02
N ASN A 28 25.20 -32.44 33.47
CA ASN A 28 24.97 -32.45 32.05
C ASN A 28 24.41 -31.05 31.79
N ALA A 29 25.24 -30.16 31.27
CA ALA A 29 24.73 -29.10 30.46
C ALA A 29 23.97 -29.86 29.38
N GLU A 30 22.65 -30.00 29.55
CA GLU A 30 21.80 -29.97 28.38
C GLU A 30 22.32 -28.77 27.60
N GLU A 31 22.91 -29.00 26.43
CA GLU A 31 23.10 -27.92 25.47
C GLU A 31 21.73 -27.28 25.36
N SER A 32 21.53 -26.14 26.02
CA SER A 32 20.29 -25.40 25.88
C SER A 32 20.26 -25.05 24.41
N SER A 33 19.37 -25.69 23.65
CA SER A 33 19.15 -25.36 22.25
C SER A 33 19.03 -23.85 22.18
N GLN A 34 19.94 -23.19 21.45
CA GLN A 34 19.87 -21.75 21.27
C GLN A 34 18.61 -21.48 20.44
N THR A 35 17.57 -20.97 21.08
CA THR A 35 16.31 -20.62 20.45
C THR A 35 16.21 -19.09 20.33
N LEU A 36 15.76 -18.61 19.19
CA LEU A 36 15.39 -17.21 18.96
C LEU A 36 13.94 -17.15 18.50
N THR A 37 13.16 -16.27 19.11
CA THR A 37 11.81 -15.92 18.69
C THR A 37 11.86 -14.57 17.97
N ILE A 38 11.45 -14.55 16.71
CA ILE A 38 11.28 -13.33 15.93
C ILE A 38 9.78 -13.04 15.86
N LEU A 39 9.38 -11.96 16.50
CA LEU A 39 8.07 -11.35 16.34
C LEU A 39 8.15 -10.34 15.22
N PHE A 40 7.16 -10.32 14.34
CA PHE A 40 7.17 -9.42 13.19
C PHE A 40 5.80 -8.86 12.84
N THR A 41 5.84 -7.67 12.26
CA THR A 41 4.73 -6.99 11.58
C THR A 41 5.24 -6.34 10.29
N HIS A 42 4.32 -5.82 9.49
CA HIS A 42 4.55 -4.95 8.34
C HIS A 42 3.20 -4.32 7.95
N ASP A 43 3.22 -3.28 7.12
CA ASP A 43 2.01 -2.67 6.54
C ASP A 43 0.98 -2.28 7.62
N LEU A 44 1.46 -1.70 8.73
CA LEU A 44 0.60 -1.31 9.85
C LEU A 44 -0.29 -0.11 9.49
N HIS A 45 0.13 0.75 8.55
CA HIS A 45 -0.68 1.80 7.94
C HIS A 45 -1.44 2.70 8.93
N ASP A 46 -0.78 3.13 10.01
CA ASP A 46 -1.36 3.96 11.07
C ASP A 46 -2.61 3.38 11.76
N ASN A 47 -2.82 2.05 11.70
CA ASN A 47 -3.95 1.39 12.37
C ASN A 47 -3.69 1.23 13.88
N PHE A 48 -3.49 2.36 14.55
CA PHE A 48 -3.30 2.42 16.01
C PHE A 48 -4.58 1.99 16.74
N LEU A 49 -5.73 2.37 16.20
CA LEU A 49 -7.05 1.94 16.66
C LEU A 49 -7.47 0.66 15.92
N PRO A 50 -8.30 -0.20 16.54
CA PRO A 50 -8.82 -1.38 15.88
C PRO A 50 -9.67 -1.04 14.65
N VAL A 51 -9.56 -1.84 13.59
CA VAL A 51 -10.34 -1.71 12.36
C VAL A 51 -11.57 -2.62 12.40
N GLU A 52 -12.69 -2.18 11.82
CA GLU A 52 -13.87 -3.03 11.66
C GLU A 52 -13.57 -4.12 10.61
N SER A 53 -13.77 -5.37 11.00
CA SER A 53 -13.67 -6.55 10.14
C SER A 53 -14.99 -7.31 10.21
N VAL A 54 -15.53 -7.70 9.06
CA VAL A 54 -16.79 -8.46 8.99
C VAL A 54 -16.48 -9.91 8.67
N GLN A 55 -16.54 -10.77 9.69
CA GLN A 55 -16.31 -12.21 9.59
C GLN A 55 -17.62 -12.98 9.83
N ASN A 56 -18.00 -13.84 8.88
CA ASN A 56 -19.26 -14.62 8.92
C ASN A 56 -20.55 -13.78 9.07
N GLY A 57 -20.50 -12.49 8.73
CA GLY A 57 -21.63 -11.57 8.84
C GLY A 57 -21.75 -10.86 10.19
N ASP A 58 -20.86 -11.11 11.15
CA ASP A 58 -20.78 -10.39 12.41
C ASP A 58 -19.67 -9.32 12.35
N LYS A 59 -19.96 -8.12 12.90
CA LYS A 59 -18.95 -7.07 13.09
C LYS A 59 -17.98 -7.51 14.18
N GLN A 60 -16.70 -7.53 13.86
CA GLN A 60 -15.59 -7.75 14.78
C GLN A 60 -14.56 -6.64 14.61
N TYR A 61 -13.68 -6.45 15.59
CA TYR A 61 -12.60 -5.49 15.49
C TYR A 61 -11.25 -6.19 15.53
N ALA A 62 -10.44 -5.97 14.50
CA ALA A 62 -9.11 -6.52 14.35
C ALA A 62 -8.03 -5.46 14.58
N GLY A 63 -6.83 -5.90 14.96
CA GLY A 63 -5.66 -5.05 15.14
C GLY A 63 -5.75 -4.08 16.32
N GLY A 64 -5.15 -2.92 16.13
CA GLY A 64 -4.95 -1.89 17.16
C GLY A 64 -3.69 -2.11 18.00
N TYR A 65 -2.85 -1.08 18.07
CA TYR A 65 -1.53 -1.12 18.70
C TYR A 65 -1.58 -1.49 20.18
N ALA A 66 -2.63 -1.10 20.89
CA ALA A 66 -2.80 -1.43 22.31
C ALA A 66 -3.00 -2.94 22.53
N ARG A 67 -3.71 -3.65 21.63
CA ARG A 67 -3.90 -5.10 21.71
C ARG A 67 -2.66 -5.84 21.22
N LEU A 68 -2.08 -5.35 20.12
CA LEU A 68 -0.82 -5.84 19.56
C LEU A 68 0.29 -5.81 20.64
N TYR A 69 0.40 -4.72 21.39
CA TYR A 69 1.38 -4.61 22.47
C TYR A 69 1.13 -5.62 23.59
N SER A 70 -0.12 -5.85 24.00
CA SER A 70 -0.45 -6.90 24.98
C SER A 70 -0.06 -8.31 24.50
N ALA A 71 -0.24 -8.59 23.22
CA ALA A 71 0.19 -9.86 22.61
C ALA A 71 1.72 -10.00 22.64
N ILE A 72 2.45 -8.96 22.23
CA ILE A 72 3.92 -8.89 22.30
C ILE A 72 4.41 -9.13 23.73
N GLN A 73 3.79 -8.49 24.73
CA GLN A 73 4.16 -8.66 26.13
C GLN A 73 3.90 -10.08 26.64
N THR A 74 2.85 -10.74 26.15
CA THR A 74 2.55 -12.14 26.48
C THR A 74 3.68 -13.06 26.02
N VAL A 75 4.17 -12.89 24.79
CA VAL A 75 5.30 -13.67 24.26
C VAL A 75 6.59 -13.35 25.02
N ARG A 76 6.89 -12.07 25.26
CA ARG A 76 8.08 -11.64 26.02
C ARG A 76 8.11 -12.16 27.46
N ALA A 77 6.96 -12.46 28.05
CA ALA A 77 6.89 -13.08 29.38
C ALA A 77 7.18 -14.60 29.34
N GLN A 78 7.04 -15.24 28.18
CA GLN A 78 7.20 -16.69 27.98
C GLN A 78 8.57 -17.04 27.39
N GLU A 79 9.10 -16.18 26.51
CA GLU A 79 10.32 -16.42 25.75
C GLU A 79 11.47 -15.51 26.21
N GLN A 80 12.68 -16.06 26.26
CA GLN A 80 13.87 -15.34 26.75
C GLN A 80 14.55 -14.49 25.66
N ASN A 81 14.56 -14.99 24.42
CA ASN A 81 15.31 -14.40 23.32
C ASN A 81 14.32 -13.91 22.26
N VAL A 82 13.71 -12.76 22.50
CA VAL A 82 12.74 -12.15 21.57
C VAL A 82 13.40 -11.00 20.81
N LEU A 83 13.19 -11.00 19.49
CA LEU A 83 13.45 -9.89 18.60
C LEU A 83 12.11 -9.44 18.02
N LEU A 84 11.80 -8.15 18.08
CA LEU A 84 10.58 -7.58 17.48
C LEU A 84 10.96 -6.68 16.31
N VAL A 85 10.47 -6.97 15.11
CA VAL A 85 10.82 -6.24 13.88
C VAL A 85 9.60 -5.83 13.07
N ASP A 86 9.77 -4.82 12.22
CA ASP A 86 8.75 -4.40 11.26
C ASP A 86 9.34 -4.20 9.86
N ALA A 87 8.64 -4.67 8.83
CA ALA A 87 9.12 -4.60 7.44
C ALA A 87 8.63 -3.38 6.64
N GLY A 88 8.23 -2.27 7.27
CA GLY A 88 7.90 -1.00 6.61
C GLY A 88 6.41 -0.82 6.34
N ASP A 89 6.05 0.37 5.84
CA ASP A 89 4.67 0.87 5.71
C ASP A 89 3.93 0.87 7.06
N TYR A 90 4.61 1.35 8.09
CA TYR A 90 3.95 1.62 9.35
C TYR A 90 3.11 2.91 9.30
N SER A 91 3.39 3.79 8.33
CA SER A 91 2.67 5.05 8.09
C SER A 91 1.58 4.94 7.01
N MET A 92 0.72 5.97 6.96
CA MET A 92 -0.35 6.19 5.99
C MET A 92 -1.53 5.23 6.12
N GLY A 93 -2.74 5.76 6.29
CA GLY A 93 -3.97 4.95 6.18
C GLY A 93 -5.14 5.48 7.00
N THR A 94 -4.87 6.06 8.16
CA THR A 94 -5.89 6.65 9.06
C THR A 94 -5.62 8.14 9.27
N PRO A 95 -6.46 8.89 10.01
CA PRO A 95 -6.20 10.31 10.29
C PRO A 95 -4.91 10.59 11.07
N PHE A 96 -4.27 9.59 11.69
CA PHE A 96 -2.98 9.78 12.38
C PHE A 96 -1.86 10.19 11.42
N GLN A 97 -1.96 9.82 10.14
CA GLN A 97 -1.04 10.28 9.10
C GLN A 97 -0.91 11.81 9.03
N THR A 98 -1.94 12.54 9.50
CA THR A 98 -1.98 14.00 9.37
C THR A 98 -0.98 14.69 10.29
N ILE A 99 -0.47 13.95 11.28
CA ILE A 99 0.56 14.39 12.23
C ILE A 99 1.87 13.61 12.06
N PHE A 100 2.02 12.84 10.97
CA PHE A 100 3.24 12.08 10.66
C PHE A 100 4.49 12.97 10.72
N GLN A 101 4.45 14.12 10.06
CA GLN A 101 5.57 15.06 9.98
C GLN A 101 5.77 15.81 11.31
N THR A 102 4.68 16.20 11.98
CA THR A 102 4.72 17.12 13.13
C THR A 102 4.85 16.46 14.49
N ASP A 103 4.48 15.19 14.61
CA ASP A 103 4.48 14.46 15.88
C ASP A 103 5.10 13.06 15.79
N SER A 104 5.26 12.50 14.58
CA SER A 104 5.83 11.17 14.29
C SER A 104 5.32 10.07 15.22
N PRO A 105 3.98 9.90 15.34
CA PRO A 105 3.40 9.00 16.34
C PRO A 105 3.78 7.53 16.09
N GLU A 106 4.01 7.12 14.85
CA GLU A 106 4.32 5.74 14.45
C GLU A 106 5.63 5.27 15.10
N LEU A 107 6.73 5.97 14.80
CA LEU A 107 8.07 5.62 15.30
C LEU A 107 8.14 5.71 16.83
N ARG A 108 7.44 6.68 17.41
CA ARG A 108 7.38 6.87 18.88
C ARG A 108 6.59 5.77 19.57
N LEU A 109 5.42 5.40 19.05
CA LEU A 109 4.64 4.27 19.58
C LEU A 109 5.40 2.96 19.41
N MET A 110 6.01 2.70 18.24
CA MET A 110 6.81 1.51 18.00
C MET A 110 8.01 1.44 18.94
N GLY A 111 8.68 2.55 19.20
CA GLY A 111 9.77 2.62 20.18
C GLY A 111 9.30 2.34 21.61
N GLN A 112 8.13 2.86 22.01
CA GLN A 112 7.50 2.56 23.31
C GLN A 112 7.03 1.10 23.42
N MET A 113 6.60 0.50 22.32
CA MET A 113 6.27 -0.93 22.22
C MET A 113 7.52 -1.82 22.21
N GLY A 114 8.70 -1.22 22.03
CA GLY A 114 10.00 -1.87 22.04
C GLY A 114 10.29 -2.62 20.75
N TYR A 115 9.90 -2.10 19.59
CA TYR A 115 10.44 -2.59 18.31
C TYR A 115 11.95 -2.45 18.31
N ASP A 116 12.65 -3.50 17.90
CA ASP A 116 14.11 -3.53 17.85
C ASP A 116 14.63 -2.90 16.56
N VAL A 117 14.05 -3.31 15.42
CA VAL A 117 14.44 -2.83 14.09
C VAL A 117 13.22 -2.67 13.19
N VAL A 118 13.17 -1.56 12.48
CA VAL A 118 12.20 -1.28 11.41
C VAL A 118 12.93 -0.99 10.09
N THR A 119 12.25 -1.12 8.97
CA THR A 119 12.71 -0.59 7.67
C THR A 119 11.70 0.41 7.10
N LEU A 120 12.02 0.99 5.95
CA LEU A 120 11.15 1.93 5.24
C LEU A 120 10.41 1.20 4.12
N GLY A 121 9.09 1.35 4.06
CA GLY A 121 8.24 1.05 2.92
C GLY A 121 7.98 2.27 2.06
N ASN A 122 7.18 2.11 1.00
CA ASN A 122 6.91 3.21 0.07
C ASN A 122 6.07 4.32 0.70
N HIS A 123 5.16 3.99 1.63
CA HIS A 123 4.24 4.96 2.22
C HIS A 123 4.93 5.93 3.20
N GLU A 124 6.12 5.60 3.71
CA GLU A 124 6.96 6.56 4.42
C GLU A 124 7.38 7.76 3.55
N PHE A 125 7.25 7.66 2.21
CA PHE A 125 7.57 8.72 1.24
C PHE A 125 6.33 9.40 0.62
N ASP A 126 5.12 9.17 1.13
CA ASP A 126 3.91 9.78 0.57
C ASP A 126 3.89 11.31 0.69
N TYR A 127 4.53 11.83 1.74
CA TYR A 127 4.80 13.25 1.92
C TYR A 127 6.13 13.70 1.34
N ARG A 128 6.65 12.94 0.35
CA ARG A 128 7.91 13.16 -0.36
C ARG A 128 9.13 13.07 0.59
N ALA A 129 10.32 13.40 0.08
CA ALA A 129 11.54 13.39 0.87
C ALA A 129 11.47 14.32 2.10
N GLU A 130 10.87 15.50 1.96
CA GLU A 130 10.73 16.49 3.03
C GLU A 130 9.87 15.95 4.19
N GLY A 131 8.74 15.30 3.90
CA GLY A 131 7.87 14.78 4.96
C GLY A 131 8.49 13.64 5.77
N LEU A 132 9.25 12.74 5.13
CA LEU A 132 10.01 11.72 5.85
C LEU A 132 11.11 12.35 6.70
N ALA A 133 11.83 13.33 6.15
CA ALA A 133 12.87 14.05 6.88
C ALA A 133 12.32 14.70 8.16
N ASP A 134 11.21 15.40 8.04
CA ASP A 134 10.54 16.07 9.17
C ASP A 134 10.03 15.08 10.21
N SER A 135 9.45 13.95 9.80
CA SER A 135 9.03 12.88 10.71
C SER A 135 10.22 12.30 11.49
N LEU A 136 11.33 11.97 10.81
CA LEU A 136 12.55 11.47 11.46
C LEU A 136 13.13 12.48 12.45
N GLN A 137 13.19 13.76 12.07
CA GLN A 137 13.69 14.82 12.93
C GLN A 137 12.79 15.02 14.16
N THR A 138 11.47 15.00 13.97
CA THR A 138 10.48 15.07 15.05
C THR A 138 10.62 13.89 16.01
N ALA A 139 10.77 12.67 15.49
CA ALA A 139 11.00 11.48 16.29
C ALA A 139 12.25 11.63 17.16
N VAL A 140 13.39 12.03 16.58
CA VAL A 140 14.65 12.28 17.31
C VAL A 140 14.47 13.36 18.37
N ASN A 141 13.82 14.47 18.02
CA ASN A 141 13.62 15.62 18.91
C ASN A 141 12.67 15.31 20.08
N SER A 142 11.82 14.28 19.96
CA SER A 142 10.96 13.83 21.07
C SER A 142 11.77 13.36 22.28
N GLY A 143 12.99 12.84 22.06
CA GLY A 143 13.83 12.22 23.09
C GLY A 143 13.25 10.92 23.65
N GLU A 144 12.22 10.35 23.02
CA GLU A 144 11.62 9.08 23.39
C GLU A 144 12.44 7.89 22.87
N PRO A 145 12.23 6.67 23.37
CA PRO A 145 12.77 5.47 22.75
C PRO A 145 12.28 5.35 21.30
N LEU A 146 13.19 5.00 20.38
CA LEU A 146 12.90 4.78 18.96
C LEU A 146 13.50 3.44 18.54
N PRO A 147 12.88 2.71 17.58
CA PRO A 147 13.49 1.51 17.01
C PRO A 147 14.76 1.87 16.23
N GLN A 148 15.67 0.90 16.05
CA GLN A 148 16.72 1.08 15.04
C GLN A 148 16.09 1.02 13.65
N MET A 149 16.62 1.77 12.70
CA MET A 149 16.12 1.76 11.32
C MET A 149 17.20 1.28 10.36
N VAL A 150 16.83 0.35 9.49
CA VAL A 150 17.71 -0.18 8.44
C VAL A 150 17.12 0.02 7.05
N GLN A 151 17.91 0.47 6.09
CA GLN A 151 17.54 0.55 4.68
C GLN A 151 18.82 0.58 3.83
N SER A 152 19.03 -0.41 2.98
CA SER A 152 20.34 -0.67 2.36
C SER A 152 20.45 -0.29 0.89
N ASN A 153 19.33 -0.09 0.19
CA ASN A 153 19.34 0.15 -1.25
C ASN A 153 18.83 1.55 -1.67
N ILE A 154 18.85 2.53 -0.75
CA ILE A 154 18.57 3.94 -1.08
C ILE A 154 19.82 4.65 -1.58
N THR A 155 19.66 5.46 -2.61
CA THR A 155 20.65 6.42 -3.10
C THR A 155 20.05 7.80 -3.30
N PHE A 156 20.92 8.82 -3.21
CA PHE A 156 20.54 10.22 -3.29
C PHE A 156 21.05 10.79 -4.63
N PRO A 157 20.21 10.86 -5.67
CA PRO A 157 20.63 11.37 -6.98
C PRO A 157 21.00 12.85 -6.88
N VAL A 158 22.00 13.25 -7.67
CA VAL A 158 22.45 14.64 -7.78
C VAL A 158 22.13 15.22 -9.15
N ASP A 159 21.99 16.53 -9.23
CA ASP A 159 21.81 17.26 -10.49
C ASP A 159 23.08 17.23 -11.37
N HIS A 160 23.03 17.89 -12.54
CA HIS A 160 24.16 17.96 -13.47
C HIS A 160 25.42 18.63 -12.89
N ASP A 161 25.25 19.47 -11.87
CA ASP A 161 26.34 20.19 -11.19
C ASP A 161 26.84 19.43 -9.95
N GLY A 162 26.23 18.28 -9.64
CA GLY A 162 26.61 17.40 -8.53
C GLY A 162 25.99 17.77 -7.19
N ASN A 163 24.92 18.58 -7.18
CA ASN A 163 24.22 19.00 -5.96
C ASN A 163 22.97 18.15 -5.72
N LEU A 164 22.66 17.93 -4.43
CA LEU A 164 21.35 17.41 -4.01
C LEU A 164 20.30 18.52 -4.11
N THR A 165 19.04 18.13 -4.23
CA THR A 165 17.93 19.06 -3.95
C THR A 165 17.90 19.39 -2.46
N ASP A 166 17.32 20.54 -2.09
CA ASP A 166 17.20 20.94 -0.67
C ASP A 166 16.46 19.87 0.16
N SER A 167 15.43 19.24 -0.42
CA SER A 167 14.66 18.15 0.21
C SER A 167 15.49 16.87 0.38
N LEU A 168 16.33 16.49 -0.59
CA LEU A 168 17.22 15.33 -0.46
C LEU A 168 18.37 15.59 0.52
N GLU A 169 18.90 16.81 0.59
CA GLU A 169 19.91 17.17 1.58
C GLU A 169 19.33 17.13 3.00
N HIS A 170 18.11 17.65 3.18
CA HIS A 170 17.37 17.56 4.45
C HIS A 170 17.10 16.10 4.83
N LEU A 171 16.54 15.29 3.94
CA LEU A 171 16.29 13.87 4.19
C LEU A 171 17.56 13.12 4.58
N LYS A 172 18.65 13.32 3.83
CA LYS A 172 19.92 12.67 4.12
C LYS A 172 20.42 13.03 5.52
N GLN A 173 20.37 14.31 5.90
CA GLN A 173 20.76 14.75 7.23
C GLN A 173 19.86 14.15 8.31
N SER A 174 18.54 14.15 8.12
CA SER A 174 17.59 13.58 9.08
C SER A 174 17.76 12.06 9.24
N MET A 175 18.09 11.33 8.17
CA MET A 175 18.44 9.91 8.25
C MET A 175 19.75 9.68 9.02
N GLU A 176 20.76 10.53 8.82
CA GLU A 176 22.01 10.48 9.59
C GLU A 176 21.78 10.78 11.08
N ASP A 177 20.97 11.80 11.40
CA ASP A 177 20.65 12.22 12.76
C ASP A 177 19.80 11.18 13.51
N TYR A 178 18.86 10.52 12.81
CA TYR A 178 18.11 9.37 13.35
C TYR A 178 19.03 8.15 13.56
N GLY A 179 20.08 8.02 12.74
CA GLY A 179 20.98 6.89 12.76
C GLY A 179 20.51 5.72 11.89
N VAL A 180 19.86 6.01 10.76
CA VAL A 180 19.51 5.01 9.74
C VAL A 180 20.78 4.37 9.19
N LYS A 181 20.81 3.05 9.09
CA LYS A 181 21.97 2.28 8.59
C LYS A 181 21.57 1.35 7.47
N GLU A 182 22.54 0.85 6.70
CA GLU A 182 22.27 -0.22 5.75
C GLU A 182 21.93 -1.54 6.47
N TYR A 183 22.58 -1.80 7.60
CA TYR A 183 22.39 -2.98 8.44
C TYR A 183 22.72 -2.71 9.91
N THR A 184 22.32 -3.63 10.78
CA THR A 184 22.70 -3.64 12.19
C THR A 184 22.96 -5.07 12.68
N LEU A 185 23.68 -5.21 13.79
CA LEU A 185 23.92 -6.47 14.50
C LEU A 185 23.32 -6.38 15.90
N ILE A 186 22.38 -7.26 16.19
CA ILE A 186 21.75 -7.37 17.51
C ILE A 186 22.14 -8.69 18.14
N GLU A 187 22.66 -8.62 19.37
CA GLU A 187 22.97 -9.82 20.16
C GLU A 187 21.81 -10.13 21.13
N ARG A 188 21.37 -11.38 21.15
CA ARG A 188 20.39 -11.94 22.10
C ARG A 188 20.95 -13.22 22.69
N ASN A 189 21.36 -13.16 23.96
CA ASN A 189 21.89 -14.31 24.70
C ASN A 189 23.00 -15.08 23.93
N GLY A 190 23.95 -14.33 23.36
CA GLY A 190 25.06 -14.87 22.58
C GLY A 190 24.73 -15.26 21.13
N ILE A 191 23.50 -15.04 20.65
CA ILE A 191 23.11 -15.20 19.25
C ILE A 191 23.23 -13.85 18.55
N LYS A 192 24.06 -13.74 17.51
CA LYS A 192 24.20 -12.51 16.73
C LYS A 192 23.28 -12.52 15.51
N VAL A 193 22.30 -11.64 15.50
CA VAL A 193 21.38 -11.47 14.37
C VAL A 193 21.81 -10.26 13.56
N GLY A 194 22.26 -10.48 12.33
CA GLY A 194 22.48 -9.44 11.34
C GLY A 194 21.16 -9.08 10.66
N ILE A 195 20.79 -7.81 10.67
CA ILE A 195 19.49 -7.33 10.18
C ILE A 195 19.72 -6.22 9.18
N PHE A 196 19.07 -6.29 8.02
CA PHE A 196 19.14 -5.25 6.99
C PHE A 196 17.81 -5.06 6.29
N GLY A 197 17.61 -3.89 5.69
CA GLY A 197 16.38 -3.50 5.01
C GLY A 197 16.57 -3.35 3.51
N VAL A 198 15.56 -3.70 2.71
CA VAL A 198 15.51 -3.43 1.27
C VAL A 198 14.10 -3.03 0.84
N MET A 199 13.99 -2.25 -0.23
CA MET A 199 12.73 -1.99 -0.93
C MET A 199 12.80 -2.51 -2.38
N GLY A 200 11.79 -3.26 -2.79
CA GLY A 200 11.70 -3.86 -4.14
C GLY A 200 11.31 -2.86 -5.21
N ALA A 201 11.43 -3.26 -6.48
CA ALA A 201 11.17 -2.37 -7.60
C ALA A 201 9.67 -2.05 -7.75
N ASP A 202 8.78 -2.99 -7.42
CA ASP A 202 7.33 -2.75 -7.44
C ASP A 202 6.95 -1.70 -6.38
N SER A 203 7.39 -1.88 -5.13
CA SER A 203 7.22 -0.91 -4.04
C SER A 203 7.79 0.46 -4.38
N ALA A 204 9.03 0.53 -4.85
CA ALA A 204 9.66 1.79 -5.25
C ALA A 204 8.84 2.54 -6.33
N SER A 205 8.16 1.81 -7.22
CA SER A 205 7.31 2.41 -8.24
C SER A 205 6.04 3.08 -7.68
N LYS A 206 5.64 2.74 -6.45
CA LYS A 206 4.51 3.35 -5.73
C LYS A 206 4.89 4.65 -5.00
N ALA A 207 6.19 4.96 -4.88
CA ALA A 207 6.69 6.23 -4.34
C ALA A 207 7.42 7.09 -5.40
N PRO A 208 6.78 7.45 -6.53
CA PRO A 208 7.45 8.15 -7.63
C PRO A 208 7.88 9.59 -7.29
N MET A 209 7.34 10.15 -6.20
CA MET A 209 7.64 11.51 -5.71
C MET A 209 8.63 11.52 -4.54
N SER A 210 9.28 10.39 -4.24
CA SER A 210 10.22 10.25 -3.13
C SER A 210 11.56 10.99 -3.35
N GLU A 211 11.87 11.39 -4.58
CA GLU A 211 13.15 11.97 -5.04
C GLU A 211 14.39 11.07 -4.92
N VAL A 212 14.40 10.12 -3.98
CA VAL A 212 15.44 9.10 -3.84
C VAL A 212 15.37 8.07 -4.97
N GLN A 213 16.43 7.29 -5.13
CA GLN A 213 16.44 6.14 -6.03
C GLN A 213 16.69 4.86 -5.23
N PHE A 214 15.84 3.86 -5.47
CA PHE A 214 16.04 2.51 -4.96
C PHE A 214 16.80 1.68 -6.00
N GLU A 215 18.00 1.25 -5.64
CA GLU A 215 18.82 0.37 -6.48
C GLU A 215 18.36 -1.10 -6.35
N ASP A 216 18.81 -1.95 -7.27
CA ASP A 216 18.48 -3.39 -7.30
C ASP A 216 18.74 -4.05 -5.95
N GLU A 217 17.67 -4.56 -5.35
CA GLU A 217 17.61 -5.14 -4.01
C GLU A 217 18.49 -6.39 -3.89
N VAL A 218 18.67 -7.15 -4.97
CA VAL A 218 19.52 -8.35 -4.99
C VAL A 218 20.98 -7.97 -4.92
N ILE A 219 21.41 -6.91 -5.62
CA ILE A 219 22.80 -6.45 -5.59
C ILE A 219 23.17 -6.00 -4.18
N HIS A 220 22.31 -5.21 -3.54
CA HIS A 220 22.57 -4.71 -2.18
C HIS A 220 22.47 -5.79 -1.13
N ALA A 221 21.46 -6.67 -1.20
CA ALA A 221 21.34 -7.79 -0.28
C ALA A 221 22.58 -8.68 -0.29
N LYS A 222 23.12 -9.04 -1.47
CA LYS A 222 24.37 -9.82 -1.56
C LYS A 222 25.53 -9.16 -0.84
N ARG A 223 25.72 -7.86 -1.09
CA ARG A 223 26.79 -7.07 -0.47
C ARG A 223 26.65 -7.04 1.05
N VAL A 224 25.46 -6.76 1.55
CA VAL A 224 25.21 -6.65 3.00
C VAL A 224 25.31 -8.01 3.69
N VAL A 225 24.78 -9.08 3.08
CA VAL A 225 24.93 -10.46 3.54
C VAL A 225 26.41 -10.83 3.66
N ASP A 226 27.24 -10.52 2.66
CA ASP A 226 28.68 -10.77 2.71
C ASP A 226 29.37 -10.04 3.87
N ILE A 227 28.94 -8.81 4.18
CA ILE A 227 29.45 -8.02 5.31
C ILE A 227 29.02 -8.66 6.65
N LEU A 228 27.74 -8.97 6.81
CA LEU A 228 27.20 -9.59 8.03
C LEU A 228 27.86 -10.94 8.34
N LYS A 229 28.14 -11.74 7.31
CA LYS A 229 28.91 -13.00 7.46
C LYS A 229 30.33 -12.75 7.95
N GLN A 230 31.01 -11.71 7.42
CA GLN A 230 32.36 -11.34 7.87
C GLN A 230 32.39 -10.81 9.30
N GLU A 231 31.33 -10.12 9.73
CA GLU A 231 31.17 -9.63 11.11
C GLU A 231 30.69 -10.73 12.08
N GLY A 232 30.41 -11.93 11.56
CA GLY A 232 30.10 -13.13 12.33
C GLY A 232 28.66 -13.17 12.82
N ALA A 233 27.71 -12.73 11.99
CA ALA A 233 26.30 -13.00 12.20
C ALA A 233 26.03 -14.52 12.24
N ASP A 234 25.28 -14.96 13.24
CA ASP A 234 24.77 -16.34 13.31
C ASP A 234 23.51 -16.51 12.45
N ILE A 235 22.69 -15.46 12.35
CA ILE A 235 21.43 -15.40 11.60
C ILE A 235 21.43 -14.11 10.79
N ILE A 236 20.99 -14.16 9.53
CA ILE A 236 20.79 -13.00 8.66
C ILE A 236 19.30 -12.86 8.35
N LEU A 237 18.73 -11.76 8.85
CA LEU A 237 17.33 -11.37 8.72
C LEU A 237 17.21 -10.19 7.75
N CYS A 238 16.43 -10.37 6.70
CA CYS A 238 16.05 -9.31 5.77
C CYS A 238 14.66 -8.77 6.13
N LEU A 239 14.56 -7.47 6.39
CA LEU A 239 13.29 -6.74 6.43
C LEU A 239 13.04 -6.22 5.02
N SER A 240 12.15 -6.88 4.28
CA SER A 240 11.94 -6.59 2.87
C SER A 240 10.59 -5.96 2.63
N HIS A 241 10.61 -4.75 2.09
CA HIS A 241 9.43 -4.09 1.56
C HIS A 241 9.36 -4.28 0.04
N SER A 242 9.25 -5.54 -0.39
CA SER A 242 9.26 -5.94 -1.81
C SER A 242 8.07 -6.83 -2.15
N GLY A 243 7.72 -7.79 -1.28
CA GLY A 243 6.45 -8.50 -1.32
C GLY A 243 6.45 -9.87 -2.00
N THR A 244 5.31 -10.55 -1.87
CA THR A 244 5.05 -11.87 -2.45
C THR A 244 3.81 -11.89 -3.32
N TRP A 245 3.83 -12.74 -4.36
CA TRP A 245 2.72 -12.90 -5.30
C TRP A 245 2.45 -14.37 -5.60
N PRO A 246 1.20 -14.76 -5.89
CA PRO A 246 0.87 -16.12 -6.31
C PRO A 246 1.67 -16.59 -7.55
N ASP A 247 1.98 -15.66 -8.46
CA ASP A 247 2.91 -15.89 -9.55
C ASP A 247 4.35 -15.69 -9.05
N THR A 248 5.00 -16.80 -8.68
CA THR A 248 6.39 -16.83 -8.17
C THR A 248 7.42 -16.20 -9.11
N SER A 249 7.11 -15.98 -10.39
CA SER A 249 7.99 -15.28 -11.34
C SER A 249 7.97 -13.76 -11.20
N LYS A 250 6.98 -13.24 -10.47
CA LYS A 250 6.83 -11.83 -10.09
C LYS A 250 7.07 -11.60 -8.60
N SER A 251 7.18 -12.68 -7.81
CA SER A 251 7.38 -12.59 -6.37
C SER A 251 8.79 -12.12 -6.01
N GLU A 252 8.96 -10.81 -5.78
CA GLU A 252 10.28 -10.19 -5.56
C GLU A 252 11.05 -10.85 -4.40
N ASP A 253 10.39 -11.16 -3.27
CA ASP A 253 11.06 -11.79 -2.13
C ASP A 253 11.47 -13.25 -2.35
N GLU A 254 10.69 -14.03 -3.10
CA GLU A 254 11.10 -15.37 -3.51
C GLU A 254 12.27 -15.33 -4.50
N ILE A 255 12.28 -14.34 -5.40
CA ILE A 255 13.36 -14.12 -6.37
C ILE A 255 14.63 -13.71 -5.62
N LEU A 256 14.51 -12.83 -4.63
CA LEU A 256 15.59 -12.39 -3.77
C LEU A 256 16.21 -13.57 -3.02
N ALA A 257 15.39 -14.37 -2.32
CA ALA A 257 15.85 -15.57 -1.61
C ALA A 257 16.58 -16.56 -2.54
N LYS A 258 16.03 -16.82 -3.74
CA LYS A 258 16.67 -17.70 -4.74
C LYS A 258 18.03 -17.17 -5.22
N LYS A 259 18.20 -15.85 -5.31
CA LYS A 259 19.45 -15.22 -5.77
C LYS A 259 20.46 -14.97 -4.65
N VAL A 260 20.02 -14.95 -3.39
CA VAL A 260 20.83 -14.68 -2.18
C VAL A 260 20.53 -15.75 -1.10
N PRO A 261 20.92 -17.02 -1.34
CA PRO A 261 20.53 -18.16 -0.48
C PRO A 261 21.20 -18.19 0.89
N ASP A 262 22.08 -17.22 1.20
CA ASP A 262 22.81 -17.11 2.47
C ASP A 262 22.00 -16.34 3.55
N MET A 263 20.76 -15.95 3.25
CA MET A 263 19.84 -15.36 4.23
C MET A 263 19.02 -16.46 4.91
N ASP A 264 18.75 -16.30 6.20
CA ASP A 264 17.97 -17.28 6.96
C ASP A 264 16.48 -16.93 6.94
N VAL A 265 16.14 -15.64 7.07
CA VAL A 265 14.75 -15.18 7.19
C VAL A 265 14.53 -13.90 6.38
N ILE A 266 13.40 -13.83 5.68
CA ILE A 266 12.84 -12.62 5.07
C ILE A 266 11.48 -12.35 5.72
N ILE A 267 11.31 -11.17 6.29
CA ILE A 267 9.97 -10.64 6.63
C ILE A 267 9.54 -9.78 5.45
N SER A 268 8.44 -10.17 4.80
CA SER A 268 7.93 -9.60 3.55
C SER A 268 6.74 -8.69 3.80
N GLY A 269 6.86 -7.41 3.41
CA GLY A 269 5.79 -6.40 3.40
C GLY A 269 5.26 -6.06 2.00
N HIS A 270 4.71 -4.85 1.82
CA HIS A 270 4.23 -4.23 0.56
C HIS A 270 2.94 -4.84 -0.01
N THR A 271 2.93 -6.15 -0.22
CA THR A 271 1.83 -6.86 -0.91
C THR A 271 0.65 -7.21 -0.01
N HIS A 272 0.75 -6.92 1.29
CA HIS A 272 -0.26 -7.27 2.30
C HIS A 272 -0.58 -8.77 2.35
N SER A 273 0.35 -9.62 1.91
CA SER A 273 0.13 -11.05 1.84
C SER A 273 -0.02 -11.66 3.24
N THR A 274 -1.07 -12.46 3.46
CA THR A 274 -1.18 -13.28 4.68
C THR A 274 -0.72 -14.69 4.38
N LEU A 275 0.46 -15.08 4.87
CA LEU A 275 1.02 -16.40 4.64
C LEU A 275 0.72 -17.32 5.83
N GLU A 276 -0.41 -18.04 5.80
CA GLU A 276 -0.77 -19.01 6.87
C GLU A 276 0.31 -20.07 7.16
N GLN A 277 1.20 -20.31 6.19
CA GLN A 277 2.43 -21.07 6.33
C GLN A 277 3.55 -20.29 5.64
N PRO A 278 4.79 -20.33 6.15
CA PRO A 278 5.88 -19.60 5.53
C PRO A 278 6.26 -20.24 4.19
N ILE A 279 6.74 -19.43 3.26
CA ILE A 279 7.32 -19.94 2.02
C ILE A 279 8.77 -20.32 2.30
N MET A 280 9.14 -21.57 1.98
CA MET A 280 10.51 -22.06 2.11
C MET A 280 11.23 -21.96 0.75
N ALA A 281 12.16 -21.02 0.62
CA ALA A 281 12.97 -20.81 -0.57
C ALA A 281 14.37 -21.39 -0.37
N GLY A 282 14.51 -22.71 -0.52
CA GLY A 282 15.69 -23.42 -0.03
C GLY A 282 15.65 -23.47 1.49
N ASP A 283 16.69 -22.96 2.15
CA ASP A 283 16.76 -22.87 3.61
C ASP A 283 16.21 -21.53 4.15
N THR A 284 15.98 -20.55 3.27
CA THR A 284 15.43 -19.24 3.65
C THR A 284 13.93 -19.32 3.94
N ILE A 285 13.52 -18.82 5.10
CA ILE A 285 12.12 -18.69 5.53
C ILE A 285 11.60 -17.33 5.06
N ILE A 286 10.50 -17.30 4.30
CA ILE A 286 9.81 -16.06 3.94
C ILE A 286 8.47 -16.02 4.67
N ALA A 287 8.24 -14.93 5.40
CA ALA A 287 7.10 -14.75 6.28
C ALA A 287 6.38 -13.43 6.02
N SER A 288 5.05 -13.45 6.10
CA SER A 288 4.19 -12.28 5.94
C SER A 288 2.89 -12.50 6.72
N GLY A 289 2.46 -11.51 7.49
CA GLY A 289 1.36 -11.58 8.46
C GLY A 289 0.09 -10.85 8.05
N GLY A 290 -0.01 -10.38 6.80
CA GLY A 290 -1.05 -9.47 6.38
C GLY A 290 -0.77 -8.03 6.81
N CYS A 291 -1.79 -7.17 6.85
CA CYS A 291 -1.65 -5.74 7.11
C CYS A 291 -2.43 -5.30 8.37
N TYR A 292 -2.36 -4.00 8.66
CA TYR A 292 -3.17 -3.28 9.66
C TYR A 292 -3.01 -3.77 11.11
N GLY A 293 -1.95 -4.54 11.36
CA GLY A 293 -1.72 -5.18 12.65
C GLY A 293 -2.76 -6.24 13.00
N GLU A 294 -3.50 -6.78 12.01
CA GLU A 294 -4.52 -7.81 12.23
C GLU A 294 -3.90 -9.10 12.79
N ASN A 295 -2.62 -9.36 12.52
CA ASN A 295 -1.88 -10.47 13.09
C ASN A 295 -0.54 -10.01 13.68
N LEU A 296 -0.12 -10.67 14.77
CA LEU A 296 1.27 -10.68 15.21
C LEU A 296 1.93 -11.94 14.66
N GLY A 297 2.90 -11.76 13.77
CA GLY A 297 3.68 -12.86 13.23
C GLY A 297 4.73 -13.35 14.23
N ARG A 298 4.93 -14.67 14.29
CA ARG A 298 5.91 -15.33 15.16
C ARG A 298 6.67 -16.41 14.39
N ILE A 299 8.00 -16.34 14.44
CA ILE A 299 8.92 -17.38 13.98
C ILE A 299 9.78 -17.82 15.17
N ASP A 300 9.76 -19.10 15.50
CA ASP A 300 10.72 -19.67 16.44
C ASP A 300 11.75 -20.51 15.67
N ILE A 301 13.03 -20.17 15.81
CA ILE A 301 14.14 -20.91 15.21
C ILE A 301 15.09 -21.42 16.28
N SER A 302 15.66 -22.59 16.05
CA SER A 302 16.67 -23.18 16.93
C SER A 302 17.90 -23.65 16.18
N LYS A 303 19.05 -23.56 16.83
CA LYS A 303 20.31 -24.10 16.30
C LYS A 303 20.38 -25.61 16.54
N GLN A 304 20.39 -26.39 15.46
CA GLN A 304 20.57 -27.85 15.46
C GLN A 304 21.76 -28.19 14.54
N ASP A 305 22.78 -28.88 15.06
CA ASP A 305 23.98 -29.27 14.30
C ASP A 305 24.68 -28.09 13.55
N ASN A 306 24.69 -26.90 14.16
CA ASN A 306 25.15 -25.62 13.58
C ASN A 306 24.32 -25.04 12.43
N VAL A 307 23.09 -25.53 12.23
CA VAL A 307 22.12 -25.00 11.27
C VAL A 307 20.92 -24.45 12.02
N TRP A 308 20.45 -23.26 11.65
CA TRP A 308 19.20 -22.71 12.20
C TRP A 308 18.02 -23.36 11.50
N THR A 309 17.12 -23.94 12.29
CA THR A 309 15.95 -24.67 11.78
C THR A 309 14.68 -24.05 12.35
N LEU A 310 13.67 -23.88 11.49
CA LEU A 310 12.31 -23.48 11.86
C LEU A 310 11.70 -24.51 12.81
N LEU A 311 11.31 -24.07 14.01
CA LEU A 311 10.56 -24.86 14.97
C LEU A 311 9.06 -24.60 14.88
N ASN A 312 8.69 -23.33 14.75
CA ASN A 312 7.31 -22.89 14.77
C ASN A 312 7.13 -21.64 13.92
N TYR A 313 5.98 -21.57 13.25
CA TYR A 313 5.49 -20.39 12.56
C TYR A 313 4.03 -20.21 12.92
N GLU A 314 3.68 -19.03 13.41
CA GLU A 314 2.33 -18.70 13.85
C GLU A 314 1.98 -17.27 13.47
N LEU A 315 0.76 -17.08 12.98
CA LEU A 315 0.11 -15.78 12.88
C LEU A 315 -0.94 -15.72 14.00
N GLN A 316 -0.68 -14.92 15.02
CA GLN A 316 -1.62 -14.74 16.12
C GLN A 316 -2.60 -13.62 15.75
N PRO A 317 -3.91 -13.89 15.57
CA PRO A 317 -4.87 -12.84 15.28
C PRO A 317 -4.99 -11.88 16.46
N ILE A 318 -4.92 -10.58 16.16
CA ILE A 318 -5.13 -9.50 17.11
C ILE A 318 -6.59 -9.09 17.02
N ASN A 319 -7.36 -9.45 18.04
CA ASN A 319 -8.80 -9.20 18.10
C ASN A 319 -9.24 -8.87 19.52
N GLU A 320 -10.54 -8.68 19.71
CA GLU A 320 -11.16 -8.28 20.99
C GLU A 320 -10.94 -9.26 22.15
N THR A 321 -10.46 -10.48 21.90
CA THR A 321 -10.11 -11.43 22.98
C THR A 321 -8.82 -11.04 23.71
N ILE A 322 -8.01 -10.17 23.10
CA ILE A 322 -6.78 -9.64 23.68
C ILE A 322 -7.08 -8.29 24.35
N PRO A 323 -6.79 -8.12 25.65
CA PRO A 323 -7.03 -6.86 26.33
C PRO A 323 -6.11 -5.76 25.79
N GLU A 324 -6.63 -4.54 25.68
CA GLU A 324 -5.84 -3.37 25.34
C GLU A 324 -4.88 -2.99 26.47
N ASP A 325 -3.61 -2.75 26.13
CA ASP A 325 -2.68 -2.13 27.06
C ASP A 325 -3.08 -0.68 27.35
N LYS A 326 -3.17 -0.35 28.64
CA LYS A 326 -3.68 0.95 29.09
C LYS A 326 -2.74 2.11 28.77
N TYR A 327 -1.43 1.87 28.79
CA TYR A 327 -0.45 2.92 28.55
C TYR A 327 -0.41 3.28 27.07
N ILE A 328 -0.28 2.28 26.20
CA ILE A 328 -0.29 2.47 24.75
C ILE A 328 -1.63 3.05 24.29
N ASN A 329 -2.77 2.53 24.79
CA ASN A 329 -4.07 3.12 24.45
C ASN A 329 -4.15 4.60 24.86
N GLN A 330 -3.66 4.97 26.05
CA GLN A 330 -3.63 6.38 26.45
C GLN A 330 -2.78 7.26 25.52
N GLN A 331 -1.64 6.77 25.02
CA GLN A 331 -0.85 7.52 24.05
C GLN A 331 -1.59 7.70 22.72
N ILE A 332 -2.26 6.66 22.24
CA ILE A 332 -3.09 6.72 21.03
C ILE A 332 -4.22 7.74 21.19
N GLN A 333 -4.91 7.74 22.34
CA GLN A 333 -5.94 8.76 22.62
C GLN A 333 -5.36 10.18 22.66
N ASN A 334 -4.14 10.36 23.16
CA ASN A 334 -3.49 11.67 23.13
C ASN A 334 -3.21 12.11 21.68
N TYR A 335 -2.67 11.22 20.84
CA TYR A 335 -2.45 11.53 19.42
C TYR A 335 -3.75 11.80 18.68
N LYS A 336 -4.85 11.16 19.06
CA LYS A 336 -6.17 11.41 18.50
C LYS A 336 -6.60 12.86 18.75
N THR A 337 -6.37 13.37 19.96
CA THR A 337 -6.58 14.79 20.29
C THR A 337 -5.65 15.70 19.48
N VAL A 338 -4.39 15.30 19.24
CA VAL A 338 -3.46 16.10 18.42
C VAL A 338 -3.93 16.18 16.96
N VAL A 339 -4.41 15.08 16.38
CA VAL A 339 -5.03 15.07 15.03
C VAL A 339 -6.22 16.03 14.98
N GLU A 340 -7.09 15.97 15.98
CA GLU A 340 -8.23 16.88 16.07
C GLU A 340 -7.79 18.35 16.15
N ASP A 341 -6.89 18.66 17.08
CA ASP A 341 -6.43 20.03 17.32
C ASP A 341 -5.65 20.61 16.15
N LYS A 342 -4.75 19.84 15.53
CA LYS A 342 -3.84 20.33 14.47
C LYS A 342 -4.39 20.24 13.07
N TYR A 343 -5.29 19.29 12.79
CA TYR A 343 -5.75 19.01 11.43
C TYR A 343 -7.27 19.17 11.28
N PHE A 344 -8.08 18.37 11.96
CA PHE A 344 -9.54 18.43 11.75
C PHE A 344 -10.17 19.77 12.16
N SER A 345 -9.60 20.47 13.14
CA SER A 345 -10.04 21.82 13.53
C SER A 345 -9.94 22.84 12.39
N LEU A 346 -9.04 22.64 11.42
CA LEU A 346 -8.91 23.48 10.21
C LEU A 346 -10.15 23.40 9.32
N PHE A 347 -10.90 22.29 9.43
CA PHE A 347 -12.14 22.02 8.70
C PHE A 347 -13.38 22.10 9.61
N TRP A 348 -13.24 22.65 10.83
CA TRP A 348 -14.28 22.71 11.86
C TRP A 348 -14.84 21.34 12.25
N LYS A 349 -14.01 20.29 12.18
CA LYS A 349 -14.37 18.91 12.46
C LYS A 349 -13.74 18.40 13.74
N THR A 350 -14.37 17.38 14.32
CA THR A 350 -13.77 16.54 15.37
C THR A 350 -13.55 15.13 14.86
N TYR A 351 -12.69 14.36 15.53
CA TYR A 351 -12.30 13.03 15.08
C TYR A 351 -13.49 12.06 15.01
N ASP A 352 -14.31 12.03 16.07
CA ASP A 352 -15.44 11.10 16.24
C ASP A 352 -16.81 11.71 15.88
N GLU A 353 -16.84 12.87 15.24
CA GLU A 353 -18.10 13.49 14.79
C GLU A 353 -18.82 12.55 13.83
N VAL A 354 -20.06 12.16 14.17
CA VAL A 354 -20.94 11.42 13.26
C VAL A 354 -21.50 12.40 12.23
N ILE A 355 -21.08 12.25 10.98
CA ILE A 355 -21.40 13.16 9.88
C ILE A 355 -22.57 12.66 9.03
N ALA A 356 -22.81 11.34 9.02
CA ALA A 356 -23.92 10.72 8.32
C ALA A 356 -24.17 9.31 8.84
N ARG A 357 -25.26 8.68 8.36
CA ARG A 357 -25.58 7.27 8.56
C ARG A 357 -25.87 6.60 7.23
N SER A 358 -25.28 5.43 7.00
CA SER A 358 -25.63 4.56 5.88
C SER A 358 -26.63 3.48 6.31
N PRO A 359 -27.81 3.37 5.66
CA PRO A 359 -28.77 2.30 5.93
C PRO A 359 -28.43 0.96 5.25
N PHE A 360 -27.32 0.90 4.51
CA PHE A 360 -26.83 -0.29 3.83
C PHE A 360 -25.29 -0.27 3.79
N SER A 361 -24.67 -1.40 3.47
CA SER A 361 -23.22 -1.47 3.28
C SER A 361 -22.84 -1.22 1.83
N PHE A 362 -21.83 -0.38 1.60
CA PHE A 362 -21.20 -0.22 0.29
C PHE A 362 -20.29 -1.43 -0.02
N PRO A 363 -19.92 -1.66 -1.30
CA PRO A 363 -18.96 -2.69 -1.67
C PRO A 363 -17.63 -2.52 -0.92
N ARG A 364 -17.03 -3.62 -0.45
CA ARG A 364 -15.69 -3.57 0.13
C ARG A 364 -14.69 -3.20 -0.96
N LEU A 365 -13.64 -2.47 -0.59
CA LEU A 365 -12.63 -2.03 -1.54
C LEU A 365 -11.96 -3.22 -2.26
N GLU A 366 -11.62 -4.28 -1.52
CA GLU A 366 -11.04 -5.52 -2.07
C GLU A 366 -11.94 -6.19 -3.11
N ASP A 367 -13.26 -6.11 -2.94
CA ASP A 367 -14.24 -6.67 -3.87
C ASP A 367 -14.41 -5.80 -5.13
N MET A 368 -13.99 -4.53 -5.08
CA MET A 368 -14.10 -3.58 -6.20
C MET A 368 -12.98 -3.74 -7.22
N TYR A 369 -11.75 -4.07 -6.82
CA TYR A 369 -10.61 -4.28 -7.73
C TYR A 369 -10.80 -5.41 -8.76
N PRO A 370 -11.26 -6.63 -8.39
CA PRO A 370 -11.37 -7.73 -9.35
C PRO A 370 -12.57 -7.57 -10.31
N VAL A 371 -13.46 -6.61 -10.08
CA VAL A 371 -14.69 -6.45 -10.85
C VAL A 371 -14.66 -5.16 -11.67
N HIS A 372 -14.61 -5.32 -12.99
CA HIS A 372 -14.63 -4.18 -13.93
C HIS A 372 -16.05 -3.72 -14.23
N ASN A 373 -16.65 -2.99 -13.30
CA ASN A 373 -18.04 -2.49 -13.40
C ASN A 373 -18.24 -1.13 -12.71
N GLU A 374 -19.50 -0.70 -12.63
CA GLU A 374 -19.92 0.47 -11.86
C GLU A 374 -19.90 0.16 -10.34
N SER A 375 -19.42 1.11 -9.54
CA SER A 375 -19.46 1.03 -8.07
C SER A 375 -20.36 2.12 -7.49
N THR A 376 -21.24 1.75 -6.57
CA THR A 376 -22.08 2.70 -5.84
C THR A 376 -21.24 3.65 -4.97
N LEU A 377 -20.14 3.18 -4.40
CA LEU A 377 -19.20 4.00 -3.62
C LEU A 377 -18.48 5.01 -4.52
N GLY A 378 -17.99 4.55 -5.67
CA GLY A 378 -17.35 5.42 -6.65
C GLY A 378 -18.31 6.51 -7.16
N ASN A 379 -19.59 6.17 -7.35
CA ASN A 379 -20.62 7.14 -7.73
C ASN A 379 -20.83 8.19 -6.64
N LEU A 380 -20.99 7.76 -5.37
CA LEU A 380 -21.14 8.65 -4.22
C LEU A 380 -19.98 9.66 -4.11
N ILE A 381 -18.74 9.18 -4.20
CA ILE A 381 -17.54 10.04 -4.11
C ILE A 381 -17.51 11.03 -5.28
N SER A 382 -17.74 10.55 -6.51
CA SER A 382 -17.73 11.41 -7.70
C SER A 382 -18.83 12.47 -7.69
N ASP A 383 -19.99 12.17 -7.12
CA ASP A 383 -21.07 13.15 -6.92
C ASP A 383 -20.70 14.18 -5.85
N GLY A 384 -20.02 13.74 -4.78
CA GLY A 384 -19.51 14.63 -3.73
C GLY A 384 -18.51 15.67 -4.23
N PHE A 385 -17.70 15.33 -5.24
CA PHE A 385 -16.81 16.29 -5.89
C PHE A 385 -17.60 17.39 -6.61
N ILE A 386 -18.64 17.03 -7.37
CA ILE A 386 -19.48 18.02 -8.07
C ILE A 386 -20.23 18.88 -7.07
N TYR A 387 -20.84 18.26 -6.05
CA TYR A 387 -21.60 18.96 -5.02
C TYR A 387 -20.75 20.00 -4.29
N THR A 388 -19.60 19.59 -3.77
CA THR A 388 -18.75 20.45 -2.95
C THR A 388 -18.19 21.63 -3.75
N VAL A 389 -17.80 21.40 -5.01
CA VAL A 389 -17.36 22.50 -5.88
C VAL A 389 -18.51 23.44 -6.22
N LYS A 390 -19.72 22.91 -6.42
CA LYS A 390 -20.91 23.74 -6.68
C LYS A 390 -21.24 24.66 -5.50
N GLU A 391 -21.21 24.13 -4.28
CA GLU A 391 -21.42 24.92 -3.07
C GLU A 391 -20.30 25.96 -2.88
N ALA A 392 -19.04 25.57 -3.07
CA ALA A 392 -17.89 26.46 -2.92
C ALA A 392 -17.92 27.65 -3.91
N GLU A 393 -18.33 27.41 -5.16
CA GLU A 393 -18.40 28.47 -6.17
C GLU A 393 -19.65 29.35 -6.06
N GLY A 394 -20.75 28.83 -5.48
CA GLY A 394 -21.99 29.57 -5.26
C GLY A 394 -22.52 30.26 -6.53
N GLU A 395 -22.70 31.58 -6.49
CA GLU A 395 -23.19 32.35 -7.64
C GLU A 395 -22.23 32.35 -8.84
N ALA A 396 -20.95 32.04 -8.63
CA ALA A 396 -19.94 31.94 -9.68
C ALA A 396 -19.84 30.53 -10.29
N TYR A 397 -20.70 29.59 -9.87
CA TYR A 397 -20.64 28.21 -10.31
C TYR A 397 -20.72 28.06 -11.83
N GLU A 398 -19.73 27.38 -12.39
CA GLU A 398 -19.76 26.93 -13.78
C GLU A 398 -20.02 25.42 -13.86
N PRO A 399 -21.03 24.96 -14.63
CA PRO A 399 -21.39 23.55 -14.67
C PRO A 399 -20.21 22.62 -14.97
N ILE A 400 -20.02 21.63 -14.10
CA ILE A 400 -19.07 20.55 -14.27
C ILE A 400 -19.73 19.48 -15.13
N ALA A 401 -19.06 19.07 -16.21
CA ALA A 401 -19.57 18.04 -17.10
C ALA A 401 -19.25 16.63 -16.57
N VAL A 402 -18.06 16.43 -16.00
CA VAL A 402 -17.62 15.12 -15.51
C VAL A 402 -16.78 15.27 -14.23
N ALA A 403 -17.08 14.48 -13.21
CA ALA A 403 -16.15 14.20 -12.11
C ALA A 403 -15.50 12.83 -12.30
N ILE A 404 -14.22 12.70 -11.94
CA ILE A 404 -13.41 11.50 -12.20
C ILE A 404 -12.73 11.04 -10.91
N VAL A 405 -12.98 9.79 -10.51
CA VAL A 405 -12.43 9.14 -9.32
C VAL A 405 -11.83 7.79 -9.72
N PRO A 406 -10.50 7.63 -9.76
CA PRO A 406 -9.89 6.32 -9.94
C PRO A 406 -10.03 5.46 -8.69
N ILE A 407 -10.16 4.14 -8.83
CA ILE A 407 -10.23 3.22 -7.68
C ILE A 407 -8.96 3.30 -6.82
N GLY A 408 -7.79 3.53 -7.44
CA GLY A 408 -6.52 3.60 -6.74
C GLY A 408 -6.42 4.73 -5.70
N THR A 409 -7.32 5.73 -5.72
CA THR A 409 -7.38 6.78 -4.70
C THR A 409 -8.40 6.51 -3.59
N ILE A 410 -9.21 5.46 -3.71
CA ILE A 410 -10.17 5.03 -2.68
C ILE A 410 -9.46 4.05 -1.74
N ARG A 411 -9.47 4.35 -0.44
CA ARG A 411 -8.70 3.61 0.58
C ARG A 411 -9.56 2.88 1.62
N GLY A 412 -10.88 3.07 1.57
CA GLY A 412 -11.82 2.43 2.49
C GLY A 412 -13.19 2.22 1.87
N SER A 413 -14.12 1.70 2.68
CA SER A 413 -15.53 1.54 2.33
C SER A 413 -16.42 2.08 3.44
N ILE A 414 -17.72 2.19 3.16
CA ILE A 414 -18.74 2.66 4.11
C ILE A 414 -19.59 1.46 4.52
N PRO A 415 -19.42 0.93 5.75
CA PRO A 415 -20.32 -0.10 6.27
C PRO A 415 -21.71 0.47 6.58
N GLU A 416 -22.67 -0.41 6.81
CA GLU A 416 -23.95 -0.01 7.41
C GLU A 416 -23.71 0.52 8.83
N GLY A 417 -24.30 1.68 9.14
CA GLY A 417 -24.18 2.34 10.43
C GLY A 417 -23.83 3.83 10.34
N ASP A 418 -23.41 4.36 11.49
CA ASP A 418 -22.92 5.73 11.60
C ASP A 418 -21.56 5.86 10.90
N ILE A 419 -21.32 7.02 10.29
CA ILE A 419 -20.11 7.37 9.58
C ILE A 419 -19.52 8.59 10.27
N THR A 420 -18.24 8.50 10.61
CA THR A 420 -17.50 9.56 11.28
C THR A 420 -16.62 10.37 10.32
N THR A 421 -16.20 11.57 10.74
CA THR A 421 -15.17 12.36 10.03
C THR A 421 -13.92 11.52 9.76
N ALA A 422 -13.45 10.75 10.74
CA ALA A 422 -12.27 9.90 10.60
C ALA A 422 -12.42 8.84 9.51
N GLU A 423 -13.61 8.25 9.38
CA GLU A 423 -13.89 7.26 8.32
C GLU A 423 -13.99 7.93 6.95
N ALA A 424 -14.64 9.10 6.83
CA ALA A 424 -14.67 9.86 5.59
C ALA A 424 -13.26 10.30 5.15
N PHE A 425 -12.43 10.75 6.09
CA PHE A 425 -11.01 11.00 5.87
C PHE A 425 -10.33 9.75 5.29
N SER A 426 -10.45 8.63 5.99
CA SER A 426 -9.75 7.38 5.65
C SER A 426 -10.16 6.83 4.28
N ILE A 427 -11.35 7.14 3.76
CA ILE A 427 -11.78 6.71 2.42
C ILE A 427 -11.01 7.42 1.29
N SER A 428 -10.66 8.69 1.46
CA SER A 428 -10.00 9.53 0.44
C SER A 428 -8.81 10.30 1.02
N SER A 429 -7.94 9.61 1.76
CA SER A 429 -6.91 10.21 2.63
C SER A 429 -5.59 10.55 1.94
N LEU A 430 -5.36 10.05 0.72
CA LEU A 430 -4.02 10.11 0.11
C LEU A 430 -3.53 11.52 -0.20
N GLY A 431 -2.21 11.69 -0.12
CA GLY A 431 -1.48 12.76 -0.78
C GLY A 431 -1.54 14.13 -0.11
N ILE A 432 -1.00 15.14 -0.81
CA ILE A 432 -0.96 16.54 -0.39
C ILE A 432 -1.19 17.47 -1.56
N GLY A 433 -1.62 18.69 -1.27
CA GLY A 433 -1.70 19.79 -2.22
C GLY A 433 -0.56 20.80 -2.08
N ALA A 434 -0.77 22.01 -2.60
CA ALA A 434 0.20 23.09 -2.54
C ALA A 434 0.34 23.67 -1.13
N ASP A 435 -0.70 23.54 -0.30
CA ASP A 435 -0.70 23.88 1.12
C ASP A 435 0.11 22.91 2.02
N LYS A 436 0.61 21.81 1.45
CA LYS A 436 1.30 20.70 2.14
C LYS A 436 0.46 20.00 3.22
N LEU A 437 -0.84 20.28 3.30
CA LEU A 437 -1.74 19.58 4.20
C LEU A 437 -2.17 18.24 3.57
N PRO A 438 -2.24 17.16 4.38
CA PRO A 438 -2.76 15.86 3.96
C PRO A 438 -4.09 15.94 3.22
N GLY A 439 -4.31 14.99 2.31
CA GLY A 439 -5.42 14.94 1.38
C GLY A 439 -5.11 15.64 0.06
N TYR A 440 -5.27 14.92 -1.05
CA TYR A 440 -5.24 15.52 -2.38
C TYR A 440 -6.35 16.57 -2.51
N PRO A 441 -6.06 17.74 -3.08
CA PRO A 441 -7.08 18.72 -3.39
C PRO A 441 -7.77 18.40 -4.73
N LEU A 442 -9.01 18.86 -4.87
CA LEU A 442 -9.71 18.89 -6.14
C LEU A 442 -9.15 19.98 -7.05
N ILE A 443 -9.06 19.67 -8.34
CA ILE A 443 -8.66 20.61 -9.38
C ILE A 443 -9.73 20.70 -10.47
N SER A 444 -9.83 21.86 -11.11
CA SER A 444 -10.68 22.05 -12.29
C SER A 444 -9.85 22.11 -13.56
N ALA A 445 -10.19 21.27 -14.53
CA ALA A 445 -9.57 21.27 -15.86
C ALA A 445 -10.63 21.16 -16.95
N TYR A 446 -10.19 21.21 -18.22
CA TYR A 446 -11.05 21.07 -19.38
C TYR A 446 -10.54 19.97 -20.30
N LEU A 447 -11.46 19.13 -20.77
CA LEU A 447 -11.21 18.09 -21.77
C LEU A 447 -12.10 18.33 -22.99
N THR A 448 -11.59 18.02 -24.17
CA THR A 448 -12.44 17.98 -25.37
C THR A 448 -13.39 16.79 -25.30
N GLY A 449 -14.53 16.84 -25.98
CA GLY A 449 -15.45 15.70 -26.05
C GLY A 449 -14.78 14.41 -26.57
N LYS A 450 -13.78 14.53 -27.45
CA LYS A 450 -12.97 13.40 -27.91
C LYS A 450 -12.12 12.81 -26.78
N GLU A 451 -11.57 13.65 -25.91
CA GLU A 451 -10.77 13.21 -24.75
C GLU A 451 -11.65 12.59 -23.66
N LEU A 452 -12.89 13.07 -23.47
CA LEU A 452 -13.87 12.39 -22.61
C LEU A 452 -14.20 10.98 -23.11
N LYS A 453 -14.40 10.80 -24.42
CA LYS A 453 -14.57 9.45 -25.01
C LYS A 453 -13.31 8.59 -24.84
N THR A 454 -12.14 9.21 -24.91
CA THR A 454 -10.85 8.54 -24.69
C THR A 454 -10.70 8.10 -23.24
N LEU A 455 -11.20 8.87 -22.26
CA LEU A 455 -11.25 8.50 -20.85
C LEU A 455 -12.01 7.19 -20.62
N CYS A 456 -13.16 7.01 -21.27
CA CYS A 456 -13.90 5.74 -21.24
C CYS A 456 -13.12 4.58 -21.86
N GLU A 457 -12.34 4.83 -22.92
CA GLU A 457 -11.46 3.81 -23.51
C GLU A 457 -10.28 3.46 -22.60
N VAL A 458 -9.75 4.43 -21.85
CA VAL A 458 -8.74 4.17 -20.80
C VAL A 458 -9.33 3.22 -19.78
N ASP A 459 -10.50 3.52 -19.21
CA ASP A 459 -11.16 2.61 -18.26
C ASP A 459 -11.40 1.21 -18.89
N ALA A 460 -12.08 1.15 -20.04
CA ALA A 460 -12.47 -0.11 -20.67
C ALA A 460 -11.26 -1.00 -21.05
N SER A 461 -10.14 -0.39 -21.44
CA SER A 461 -9.00 -1.08 -22.05
C SER A 461 -7.79 -1.24 -21.13
N VAL A 462 -7.55 -0.30 -20.22
CA VAL A 462 -6.37 -0.27 -19.34
C VAL A 462 -6.67 -0.88 -17.98
N ALA A 463 -7.86 -0.65 -17.40
CA ALA A 463 -8.20 -1.19 -16.08
C ALA A 463 -8.02 -2.73 -15.97
N PRO A 464 -8.34 -3.56 -17.00
CA PRO A 464 -8.06 -5.00 -16.94
C PRO A 464 -6.58 -5.40 -16.93
N LEU A 465 -5.67 -4.46 -17.20
CA LEU A 465 -4.21 -4.64 -17.20
C LEU A 465 -3.55 -3.97 -15.99
N MET A 466 -4.20 -2.96 -15.43
CA MET A 466 -3.76 -2.15 -14.29
C MET A 466 -5.03 -1.73 -13.56
N ASP A 467 -5.43 -2.55 -12.59
CA ASP A 467 -6.67 -2.44 -11.82
C ASP A 467 -6.83 -1.09 -11.12
N ASP A 468 -5.73 -0.51 -10.61
CA ASP A 468 -5.65 0.86 -10.07
C ASP A 468 -6.23 1.94 -11.01
N ALA A 469 -6.29 1.69 -12.33
CA ALA A 469 -6.79 2.64 -13.32
C ALA A 469 -8.30 2.56 -13.60
N GLN A 470 -9.05 1.70 -12.90
CA GLN A 470 -10.51 1.70 -13.01
C GLN A 470 -11.08 3.05 -12.56
N LEU A 471 -11.95 3.64 -13.38
CA LEU A 471 -12.51 4.98 -13.18
C LEU A 471 -14.00 4.93 -12.82
N TYR A 472 -14.39 5.67 -11.80
CA TYR A 472 -15.76 6.00 -11.46
C TYR A 472 -16.03 7.45 -11.81
N MET A 473 -17.20 7.72 -12.41
CA MET A 473 -17.50 9.04 -12.96
C MET A 473 -18.91 9.50 -12.61
N SER A 474 -19.05 10.81 -12.41
CA SER A 474 -20.34 11.50 -12.38
C SER A 474 -20.48 12.39 -13.61
N GLY A 475 -21.70 12.61 -14.09
CA GLY A 475 -22.01 13.45 -15.26
C GLY A 475 -21.80 12.79 -16.63
N MET A 476 -21.38 11.52 -16.67
CA MET A 476 -21.17 10.78 -17.91
C MET A 476 -21.57 9.31 -17.78
N ASN A 477 -22.19 8.76 -18.83
CA ASN A 477 -22.47 7.34 -18.97
C ASN A 477 -21.68 6.75 -20.13
N PHE A 478 -21.28 5.49 -20.01
CA PHE A 478 -20.74 4.72 -21.13
C PHE A 478 -21.05 3.23 -21.06
N THR A 479 -21.10 2.62 -22.23
CA THR A 479 -21.19 1.15 -22.40
C THR A 479 -19.93 0.64 -23.07
N PHE A 480 -19.40 -0.48 -22.61
CA PHE A 480 -18.27 -1.15 -23.25
C PHE A 480 -18.46 -2.66 -23.35
N ASN A 481 -17.85 -3.25 -24.37
CA ASN A 481 -17.84 -4.69 -24.56
C ASN A 481 -16.42 -5.24 -24.36
N PRO A 482 -16.18 -6.08 -23.33
CA PRO A 482 -14.84 -6.53 -22.96
C PRO A 482 -14.21 -7.43 -24.04
N ASN A 483 -15.02 -8.04 -24.92
CA ASN A 483 -14.57 -8.92 -26.00
C ASN A 483 -14.07 -8.16 -27.24
N ARG A 484 -14.25 -6.84 -27.30
CA ARG A 484 -13.74 -6.01 -28.40
C ARG A 484 -12.23 -5.78 -28.27
N LEU A 485 -11.61 -5.38 -29.38
CA LEU A 485 -10.19 -5.08 -29.43
C LEU A 485 -9.85 -3.96 -28.42
N ILE A 486 -8.71 -4.08 -27.74
CA ILE A 486 -8.16 -3.04 -26.87
C ILE A 486 -8.14 -1.68 -27.59
N PHE A 487 -8.52 -0.62 -26.86
CA PHE A 487 -8.70 0.75 -27.35
C PHE A 487 -9.88 0.93 -28.33
N ASN A 488 -10.78 -0.04 -28.43
CA ASN A 488 -12.04 0.05 -29.18
C ASN A 488 -13.14 -0.72 -28.45
N LYS A 489 -13.12 -0.71 -27.12
CA LYS A 489 -14.07 -1.46 -26.30
C LYS A 489 -15.35 -0.69 -26.07
N VAL A 490 -15.29 0.63 -25.99
CA VAL A 490 -16.43 1.50 -25.74
C VAL A 490 -17.35 1.50 -26.97
N THR A 491 -18.62 1.19 -26.74
CA THR A 491 -19.66 1.12 -27.78
C THR A 491 -20.56 2.33 -27.79
N ASP A 492 -20.73 2.98 -26.63
CA ASP A 492 -21.62 4.14 -26.47
C ASP A 492 -21.13 5.06 -25.35
N THR A 493 -21.37 6.36 -25.50
CA THR A 493 -21.01 7.41 -24.52
C THR A 493 -22.00 8.56 -24.57
N SER A 494 -22.42 9.07 -23.42
CA SER A 494 -23.28 10.26 -23.30
C SER A 494 -22.94 11.07 -22.07
N LEU A 495 -23.13 12.39 -22.12
CA LEU A 495 -23.16 13.23 -20.91
C LEU A 495 -24.54 13.16 -20.27
N VAL A 496 -24.60 13.45 -18.98
CA VAL A 496 -25.84 13.58 -18.22
C VAL A 496 -25.94 15.03 -17.76
N ASN A 497 -27.00 15.74 -18.15
CA ASN A 497 -27.21 17.11 -17.69
C ASN A 497 -27.83 17.16 -16.28
N GLU A 498 -27.99 18.37 -15.72
CA GLU A 498 -28.54 18.54 -14.36
C GLU A 498 -29.98 18.01 -14.19
N GLN A 499 -30.72 17.82 -15.29
CA GLN A 499 -32.08 17.24 -15.26
C GLN A 499 -32.06 15.71 -15.35
N GLY A 500 -30.90 15.10 -15.56
CA GLY A 500 -30.74 13.66 -15.77
C GLY A 500 -30.91 13.21 -17.21
N ASP A 501 -31.06 14.13 -18.17
CA ASP A 501 -31.21 13.78 -19.59
C ASP A 501 -29.85 13.47 -20.23
N LEU A 502 -29.84 12.52 -21.16
CA LEU A 502 -28.66 12.12 -21.91
C LEU A 502 -28.38 13.08 -23.07
N GLU A 503 -27.14 13.57 -23.15
CA GLU A 503 -26.68 14.47 -24.21
C GLU A 503 -25.52 13.87 -25.02
N GLU A 504 -25.55 14.11 -26.34
CA GLU A 504 -24.47 13.69 -27.23
C GLU A 504 -23.20 14.51 -26.99
N ILE A 505 -22.06 13.83 -26.99
CA ILE A 505 -20.75 14.44 -26.76
C ILE A 505 -20.17 14.99 -28.05
N ASN A 506 -19.98 16.30 -28.13
CA ASN A 506 -19.33 16.98 -29.24
C ASN A 506 -17.81 16.90 -29.12
N ASP A 507 -17.17 16.17 -30.04
CA ASP A 507 -15.73 15.89 -30.03
C ASP A 507 -14.82 17.13 -29.89
N LYS A 508 -15.26 18.30 -30.38
CA LYS A 508 -14.44 19.52 -30.41
C LYS A 508 -14.76 20.50 -29.28
N LYS A 509 -15.89 20.33 -28.59
CA LYS A 509 -16.27 21.20 -27.48
C LYS A 509 -15.39 20.88 -26.27
N LEU A 510 -14.96 21.92 -25.55
CA LEU A 510 -14.32 21.79 -24.25
C LEU A 510 -15.40 21.67 -23.18
N TYR A 511 -15.19 20.72 -22.28
CA TYR A 511 -16.05 20.41 -21.15
C TYR A 511 -15.23 20.53 -19.87
N ARG A 512 -15.79 21.23 -18.89
CA ARG A 512 -15.19 21.36 -17.56
C ARG A 512 -15.26 20.01 -16.85
N ILE A 513 -14.15 19.58 -16.26
CA ILE A 513 -14.08 18.39 -15.42
C ILE A 513 -13.51 18.75 -14.05
N VAL A 514 -13.84 17.92 -13.07
CA VAL A 514 -13.22 17.94 -11.74
C VAL A 514 -12.60 16.58 -11.45
N ALA A 515 -11.42 16.59 -10.82
CA ALA A 515 -10.75 15.39 -10.35
C ALA A 515 -9.80 15.76 -9.21
N GLY A 516 -9.33 14.76 -8.48
CA GLY A 516 -8.16 14.91 -7.61
C GLY A 516 -6.92 15.41 -8.35
N LEU A 517 -6.05 16.13 -7.66
CA LEU A 517 -4.77 16.63 -8.20
C LEU A 517 -3.94 15.51 -8.83
N TYR A 518 -3.72 14.42 -8.07
CA TYR A 518 -3.00 13.24 -8.57
C TYR A 518 -3.66 12.63 -9.80
N SER A 519 -4.98 12.44 -9.74
CA SER A 519 -5.77 11.89 -10.83
C SER A 519 -5.62 12.72 -12.10
N ALA A 520 -5.68 14.05 -12.00
CA ALA A 520 -5.51 14.95 -13.12
C ALA A 520 -4.09 14.92 -13.73
N GLN A 521 -3.06 14.81 -12.89
CA GLN A 521 -1.69 14.60 -13.34
C GLN A 521 -1.54 13.26 -14.08
N MET A 522 -2.14 12.19 -13.54
CA MET A 522 -2.11 10.86 -14.14
C MET A 522 -2.82 10.82 -15.51
N LEU A 523 -3.88 11.61 -15.71
CA LEU A 523 -4.51 11.74 -17.02
C LEU A 523 -3.54 12.28 -18.09
N SER A 524 -2.62 13.17 -17.71
CA SER A 524 -1.67 13.78 -18.66
C SER A 524 -0.61 12.80 -19.19
N VAL A 525 -0.29 11.75 -18.43
CA VAL A 525 0.71 10.74 -18.81
C VAL A 525 0.12 9.54 -19.55
N VAL A 526 -1.21 9.47 -19.74
CA VAL A 526 -1.88 8.43 -20.54
C VAL A 526 -1.30 8.33 -21.95
N GLY A 527 -0.94 9.48 -22.54
CA GLY A 527 -0.31 9.51 -23.86
C GLY A 527 1.01 8.76 -23.91
N GLU A 528 1.87 8.99 -22.93
CA GLU A 528 3.16 8.32 -22.82
C GLU A 528 2.99 6.82 -22.53
N LYS A 529 2.18 6.47 -21.52
CA LYS A 529 1.95 5.08 -21.10
C LYS A 529 1.27 4.23 -22.17
N SER A 530 0.53 4.84 -23.10
CA SER A 530 -0.10 4.15 -24.23
C SER A 530 0.73 4.17 -25.53
N PHE A 531 2.00 4.61 -25.48
CA PHE A 531 2.85 4.80 -26.67
C PHE A 531 2.21 5.72 -27.73
N GLY A 532 1.42 6.69 -27.29
CA GLY A 532 0.69 7.65 -28.12
C GLY A 532 -0.59 7.11 -28.77
N LEU A 533 -1.06 5.91 -28.40
CA LEU A 533 -2.30 5.32 -28.93
C LEU A 533 -3.54 6.01 -28.38
N LEU A 534 -3.50 6.40 -27.10
CA LEU A 534 -4.49 7.24 -26.45
C LEU A 534 -3.86 8.60 -26.13
N SER A 535 -4.68 9.64 -25.99
CA SER A 535 -4.18 10.96 -25.61
C SER A 535 -5.26 11.70 -24.84
N ILE A 536 -4.95 12.08 -23.61
CA ILE A 536 -5.76 12.94 -22.77
C ILE A 536 -4.83 14.07 -22.31
N VAL A 537 -5.19 15.31 -22.64
CA VAL A 537 -4.41 16.48 -22.24
C VAL A 537 -5.33 17.41 -21.46
N PRO A 538 -5.26 17.46 -20.13
CA PRO A 538 -5.97 18.47 -19.35
C PRO A 538 -5.62 19.89 -19.82
N LYS A 539 -6.64 20.75 -19.97
CA LYS A 539 -6.50 22.11 -20.50
C LYS A 539 -7.14 23.15 -19.60
N THR A 540 -6.76 24.41 -19.78
CA THR A 540 -7.51 25.57 -19.31
C THR A 540 -8.82 25.73 -20.08
N LYS A 541 -9.69 26.62 -19.59
CA LYS A 541 -10.96 26.97 -20.25
C LYS A 541 -10.77 27.48 -21.69
N GLU A 542 -9.64 28.12 -21.97
CA GLU A 542 -9.24 28.63 -23.29
C GLU A 542 -8.64 27.54 -24.19
N GLY A 543 -8.46 26.32 -23.68
CA GLY A 543 -7.90 25.19 -24.42
C GLY A 543 -6.38 25.08 -24.40
N THR A 544 -5.70 25.78 -23.49
CA THR A 544 -4.24 25.69 -23.34
C THR A 544 -3.89 24.49 -22.46
N PRO A 545 -2.94 23.60 -22.83
CA PRO A 545 -2.52 22.49 -21.97
C PRO A 545 -2.04 22.96 -20.59
N ILE A 546 -2.47 22.26 -19.54
CA ILE A 546 -2.01 22.50 -18.17
C ILE A 546 -0.68 21.79 -17.97
N THR A 547 0.34 22.52 -17.53
CA THR A 547 1.66 21.98 -17.15
C THR A 547 1.92 22.06 -15.66
N ASP A 548 1.18 22.91 -14.96
CA ASP A 548 1.27 23.16 -13.53
C ASP A 548 -0.15 23.05 -12.97
N PHE A 549 -0.46 21.87 -12.43
CA PHE A 549 -1.80 21.52 -11.97
C PHE A 549 -2.16 22.21 -10.65
N GLU A 550 -1.17 22.55 -9.82
CA GLU A 550 -1.40 23.20 -8.52
C GLU A 550 -2.06 24.58 -8.70
N LYS A 551 -1.79 25.29 -9.80
CA LYS A 551 -2.47 26.54 -10.16
C LYS A 551 -3.98 26.43 -10.37
N TYR A 552 -4.49 25.22 -10.56
CA TYR A 552 -5.89 24.95 -10.84
C TYR A 552 -6.60 24.22 -9.69
N ILE A 553 -5.96 24.18 -8.52
CA ILE A 553 -6.57 23.73 -7.26
C ILE A 553 -7.79 24.62 -6.95
N LEU A 554 -8.88 23.95 -6.62
CA LEU A 554 -10.12 24.56 -6.20
C LEU A 554 -10.05 24.88 -4.71
N HIS A 555 -10.60 26.03 -4.34
CA HIS A 555 -10.58 26.53 -2.98
C HIS A 555 -12.00 26.84 -2.53
N ASP A 556 -12.26 26.71 -1.23
CA ASP A 556 -13.51 27.12 -0.60
C ASP A 556 -13.59 28.67 -0.44
N GLY A 557 -14.68 29.14 0.15
CA GLY A 557 -14.91 30.58 0.37
C GLY A 557 -13.91 31.25 1.34
N ASP A 558 -13.21 30.47 2.16
CA ASP A 558 -12.19 30.93 3.10
C ASP A 558 -10.77 30.84 2.51
N GLY A 559 -10.64 30.26 1.31
CA GLY A 559 -9.38 30.11 0.59
C GLY A 559 -8.61 28.86 0.95
N ASN A 560 -9.21 27.87 1.62
CA ASN A 560 -8.60 26.56 1.84
C ASN A 560 -8.76 25.69 0.60
N GLU A 561 -7.79 24.82 0.33
CA GLU A 561 -7.93 23.84 -0.73
C GLU A 561 -9.08 22.86 -0.43
N ILE A 562 -9.93 22.59 -1.43
CA ILE A 562 -11.01 21.61 -1.29
C ILE A 562 -10.41 20.21 -1.37
N LYS A 563 -10.24 19.53 -0.22
CA LYS A 563 -9.68 18.18 -0.14
C LYS A 563 -10.68 17.12 -0.63
N GLU A 564 -10.21 16.03 -1.23
CA GLU A 564 -11.05 14.92 -1.72
C GLU A 564 -11.90 14.31 -0.60
N TRP A 565 -11.29 14.02 0.56
CA TRP A 565 -12.03 13.51 1.71
C TRP A 565 -13.06 14.51 2.24
N TYR A 566 -12.71 15.80 2.26
CA TYR A 566 -13.61 16.85 2.73
C TYR A 566 -14.81 16.99 1.79
N ALA A 567 -14.60 16.82 0.48
CA ALA A 567 -15.69 16.81 -0.48
C ALA A 567 -16.66 15.62 -0.28
N LEU A 568 -16.17 14.45 0.15
CA LEU A 568 -17.01 13.33 0.56
C LEU A 568 -17.75 13.64 1.87
N ASP A 569 -17.03 14.08 2.90
CA ASP A 569 -17.58 14.47 4.21
C ASP A 569 -18.70 15.50 4.07
N HIS A 570 -18.45 16.58 3.32
CA HIS A 570 -19.38 17.67 3.11
C HIS A 570 -20.63 17.19 2.33
N TYR A 571 -20.44 16.31 1.35
CA TYR A 571 -21.56 15.75 0.60
C TYR A 571 -22.43 14.81 1.43
N LEU A 572 -21.82 13.97 2.28
CA LEU A 572 -22.54 13.07 3.18
C LEU A 572 -23.48 13.84 4.12
N GLN A 573 -23.05 15.00 4.62
CA GLN A 573 -23.87 15.86 5.48
C GLN A 573 -24.99 16.58 4.75
N SER A 574 -24.92 16.70 3.41
CA SER A 574 -25.92 17.42 2.62
C SER A 574 -27.26 16.68 2.48
N PHE A 575 -27.30 15.39 2.83
CA PHE A 575 -28.49 14.56 2.67
C PHE A 575 -29.58 14.89 3.70
N GLU A 576 -30.78 14.38 3.44
CA GLU A 576 -31.92 14.55 4.36
C GLU A 576 -31.60 13.95 5.73
N GLU A 577 -31.84 14.74 6.77
CA GLU A 577 -31.64 14.30 8.15
C GLU A 577 -32.81 13.45 8.66
N VAL A 578 -32.48 12.35 9.33
CA VAL A 578 -33.42 11.56 10.15
C VAL A 578 -32.91 11.55 11.57
N ASP A 579 -33.74 12.00 12.51
CA ASP A 579 -33.37 12.15 13.92
C ASP A 579 -32.10 13.02 14.17
N GLY A 580 -31.86 14.00 13.29
CA GLY A 580 -30.75 14.95 13.40
C GLY A 580 -29.41 14.44 12.87
N VAL A 581 -29.41 13.36 12.08
CA VAL A 581 -28.23 12.83 11.38
C VAL A 581 -28.57 12.65 9.90
N SER A 582 -27.71 13.11 9.00
CA SER A 582 -27.88 12.95 7.55
C SER A 582 -27.87 11.47 7.17
N VAL A 583 -28.85 11.02 6.37
CA VAL A 583 -28.97 9.61 5.97
C VAL A 583 -28.69 9.46 4.48
N ILE A 584 -27.75 8.56 4.13
CA ILE A 584 -27.43 8.26 2.74
C ILE A 584 -28.70 7.74 2.04
N PRO A 585 -29.13 8.35 0.92
CA PRO A 585 -30.33 7.94 0.21
C PRO A 585 -30.23 6.54 -0.40
N GLU A 586 -31.36 5.84 -0.49
CA GLU A 586 -31.51 4.53 -1.16
C GLU A 586 -31.03 4.55 -2.62
N TYR A 587 -30.96 5.74 -3.24
CA TYR A 587 -30.34 5.95 -4.55
C TYR A 587 -28.95 5.32 -4.66
N TYR A 588 -28.15 5.33 -3.59
CA TYR A 588 -26.80 4.76 -3.56
C TYR A 588 -26.75 3.27 -3.18
N ASN A 589 -27.89 2.62 -2.92
CA ASN A 589 -27.95 1.16 -2.72
C ASN A 589 -27.92 0.38 -4.04
N HIS A 590 -28.02 1.08 -5.18
CA HIS A 590 -28.06 0.49 -6.52
C HIS A 590 -27.19 1.26 -7.50
N THR A 591 -26.58 0.56 -8.46
CA THR A 591 -25.86 1.19 -9.59
C THR A 591 -26.81 2.02 -10.44
N GLN A 592 -26.32 3.11 -11.04
CA GLN A 592 -27.15 4.08 -11.77
C GLN A 592 -26.98 4.02 -13.30
N GLY A 593 -26.27 3.02 -13.81
CA GLY A 593 -26.06 2.81 -15.25
C GLY A 593 -25.03 3.75 -15.85
N ARG A 594 -24.12 4.29 -15.02
CA ARG A 594 -23.01 5.16 -15.46
C ARG A 594 -21.93 4.37 -16.19
N LYS A 595 -21.75 3.09 -15.84
CA LYS A 595 -20.85 2.15 -16.52
C LYS A 595 -21.55 0.83 -16.79
N VAL A 596 -21.78 0.51 -18.06
CA VAL A 596 -22.48 -0.71 -18.48
C VAL A 596 -21.54 -1.66 -19.22
N VAL A 597 -21.46 -2.91 -18.74
CA VAL A 597 -20.71 -3.99 -19.39
C VAL A 597 -21.65 -4.76 -20.32
N ASP A 598 -21.41 -4.69 -21.63
CA ASP A 598 -22.09 -5.51 -22.65
C ASP A 598 -21.22 -6.71 -23.04
N ASP A 599 -21.43 -7.85 -22.40
CA ASP A 599 -20.66 -9.09 -22.65
C ASP A 599 -21.12 -9.88 -23.89
N ASN A 600 -21.65 -9.19 -24.91
CA ASN A 600 -22.08 -9.82 -26.15
C ASN A 600 -20.88 -10.31 -26.97
N GLY A 601 -20.58 -11.61 -26.87
CA GLY A 601 -19.52 -12.28 -27.63
C GLY A 601 -19.83 -12.55 -29.11
N ASN A 602 -20.93 -12.04 -29.67
CA ASN A 602 -21.23 -12.23 -31.09
C ASN A 602 -20.20 -11.52 -31.98
N LEU A 603 -19.71 -12.20 -33.02
CA LEU A 603 -18.69 -11.64 -33.92
C LEU A 603 -19.10 -10.29 -34.54
N PHE A 604 -20.39 -10.10 -34.84
CA PHE A 604 -20.87 -8.81 -35.33
C PHE A 604 -20.79 -7.71 -34.28
N ALA A 605 -21.09 -8.02 -33.01
CA ALA A 605 -20.96 -7.07 -31.90
C ALA A 605 -19.48 -6.71 -31.68
N ILE A 606 -18.60 -7.72 -31.65
CA ILE A 606 -17.15 -7.56 -31.49
C ILE A 606 -16.54 -6.69 -32.59
N LEU A 607 -16.95 -6.87 -33.84
CA LEU A 607 -16.39 -6.16 -35.01
C LEU A 607 -17.16 -4.89 -35.42
N SER A 608 -18.23 -4.55 -34.72
CA SER A 608 -19.05 -3.37 -35.07
C SER A 608 -18.27 -2.07 -34.84
N ASN A 609 -18.59 -1.04 -35.63
CA ASN A 609 -18.08 0.34 -35.50
C ASN A 609 -16.58 0.46 -35.15
N PRO A 610 -15.67 -0.13 -35.95
CA PRO A 610 -14.24 -0.11 -35.63
C PRO A 610 -13.66 1.30 -35.77
N ASN A 611 -12.92 1.73 -34.76
CA ASN A 611 -12.10 2.94 -34.85
C ASN A 611 -10.85 2.72 -35.73
N HIS A 612 -10.07 3.79 -35.92
CA HIS A 612 -8.85 3.74 -36.75
C HIS A 612 -7.85 2.67 -36.27
N ILE A 613 -7.67 2.51 -34.96
CA ILE A 613 -6.75 1.50 -34.39
C ILE A 613 -7.21 0.10 -34.81
N SER A 614 -8.50 -0.20 -34.63
CA SER A 614 -9.08 -1.48 -35.01
C SER A 614 -8.99 -1.74 -36.51
N LEU A 615 -9.27 -0.74 -37.34
CA LEU A 615 -9.15 -0.86 -38.80
C LEU A 615 -7.71 -1.18 -39.23
N VAL A 616 -6.70 -0.56 -38.61
CA VAL A 616 -5.29 -0.87 -38.87
C VAL A 616 -4.98 -2.31 -38.48
N VAL A 617 -5.38 -2.75 -37.29
CA VAL A 617 -5.15 -4.12 -36.82
C VAL A 617 -5.85 -5.14 -37.72
N TYR A 618 -7.11 -4.90 -38.07
CA TYR A 618 -7.86 -5.76 -38.99
C TYR A 618 -7.20 -5.82 -40.37
N GLY A 619 -6.70 -4.68 -40.88
CA GLY A 619 -5.94 -4.62 -42.13
C GLY A 619 -4.68 -5.48 -42.09
N VAL A 620 -3.89 -5.40 -41.01
CA VAL A 620 -2.68 -6.23 -40.82
C VAL A 620 -3.04 -7.71 -40.79
N VAL A 621 -4.07 -8.10 -40.04
CA VAL A 621 -4.55 -9.49 -39.96
C VAL A 621 -5.01 -10.01 -41.33
N LEU A 622 -5.74 -9.19 -42.10
CA LEU A 622 -6.19 -9.55 -43.45
C LEU A 622 -5.02 -9.73 -44.42
N VAL A 623 -4.00 -8.87 -44.35
CA VAL A 623 -2.78 -9.01 -45.16
C VAL A 623 -2.02 -10.28 -44.80
N ALA A 624 -1.86 -10.57 -43.51
CA ALA A 624 -1.22 -11.79 -43.03
C ALA A 624 -1.98 -13.05 -43.48
N ALA A 625 -3.31 -13.06 -43.34
CA ALA A 625 -4.16 -14.16 -43.79
C ALA A 625 -4.09 -14.35 -45.31
N GLY A 626 -4.06 -13.25 -46.08
CA GLY A 626 -3.83 -13.28 -47.52
C GLY A 626 -2.48 -13.87 -47.90
N PHE A 627 -1.42 -13.53 -47.17
CA PHE A 627 -0.07 -14.07 -47.38
C PHE A 627 0.03 -15.56 -47.05
N VAL A 628 -0.56 -16.00 -45.93
CA VAL A 628 -0.66 -17.42 -45.57
C VAL A 628 -1.44 -18.19 -46.63
N THR A 629 -2.58 -17.66 -47.08
CA THR A 629 -3.39 -18.26 -48.15
C THR A 629 -2.59 -18.36 -49.45
N PHE A 630 -1.82 -17.33 -49.82
CA PHE A 630 -0.94 -17.34 -50.98
C PHE A 630 0.15 -18.42 -50.88
N ILE A 631 0.79 -18.57 -49.71
CA ILE A 631 1.78 -19.62 -49.46
C ILE A 631 1.14 -21.00 -49.60
N VAL A 632 -0.02 -21.24 -48.97
CA VAL A 632 -0.75 -22.51 -49.03
C VAL A 632 -1.11 -22.84 -50.48
N VAL A 633 -1.66 -21.88 -51.23
CA VAL A 633 -1.99 -22.05 -52.65
C VAL A 633 -0.73 -22.38 -53.46
N LYS A 634 0.41 -21.73 -53.21
CA LYS A 634 1.68 -22.07 -53.90
C LYS A 634 2.18 -23.46 -53.54
N ILE A 635 2.08 -23.89 -52.29
CA ILE A 635 2.46 -25.23 -51.84
C ILE A 635 1.57 -26.29 -52.50
N VAL A 636 0.25 -26.09 -52.50
CA VAL A 636 -0.72 -26.98 -53.14
C VAL A 636 -0.46 -27.07 -54.65
N LYS A 637 -0.23 -25.93 -55.33
CA LYS A 637 0.11 -25.92 -56.76
C LYS A 637 1.44 -26.64 -57.04
N ARG A 638 2.47 -26.46 -56.21
CA ARG A 638 3.76 -27.19 -56.34
C ARG A 638 3.60 -28.70 -56.11
N ARG A 639 2.81 -29.12 -55.11
CA ARG A 639 2.53 -30.54 -54.85
C ARG A 639 1.73 -31.18 -55.98
N ARG A 640 0.73 -30.50 -56.53
CA ARG A 640 0.01 -30.96 -57.72
C ARG A 640 0.94 -31.11 -58.92
N LYS A 641 1.86 -30.17 -59.15
CA LYS A 641 2.83 -30.27 -60.26
C LYS A 641 3.79 -31.47 -60.11
N LYS A 642 4.31 -31.72 -58.90
CA LYS A 642 5.11 -32.92 -58.60
C LYS A 642 4.35 -34.25 -58.71
N SER A 643 3.02 -34.24 -58.58
CA SER A 643 2.18 -35.44 -58.77
C SER A 643 1.97 -35.78 -60.25
N PHE A 644 2.16 -34.82 -61.16
CA PHE A 644 2.10 -35.06 -62.61
C PHE A 644 3.45 -35.55 -63.16
N ASP A 645 4.57 -35.10 -62.59
CA ASP A 645 5.93 -35.55 -62.99
C ASP A 645 6.27 -37.01 -62.55
N PHE A 646 5.35 -37.74 -61.92
CA PHE A 646 5.49 -39.16 -61.55
C PHE A 646 4.65 -40.10 -62.45
N LEU A 647 3.92 -39.56 -63.42
CA LEU A 647 3.03 -40.29 -64.34
C LEU A 647 3.48 -40.20 -65.82
N ASP A 648 4.64 -39.62 -66.09
CA ASP A 648 5.31 -39.61 -67.40
C ASP A 648 6.60 -40.44 -67.39
#